data_AF-A0AAV0GX36-F1
#
_entry.id   AF-A0AAV0GX36-F1
#
_cell.length_a   1.000
_cell.length_b   1.000
_cell.length_c   1.000
_cell.angle_alpha   90.00
_cell.angle_beta   90.00
_cell.angle_gamma   90.00
#
_symmetry.space_group_name_H-M   'P 1'
#
loop_
_entity.id
_entity.type
_entity.pdbx_description
1 polymer ?
#
loop_
_entity_poly.entity_id
_entity_poly.type
_entity_poly.pdbx_seq_one_letter_code
_entity_poly.pdbx_strand_id
1 'polypeptide(L)'
;MFVIYLMSITTNRRIWNALHMSRNLTIIDKVLSAETLDKESCSLCIYKQQMDTKYQTTDSNTLNESQRGAVLACLGRARCNHRSGLELIKGPPGTGKTKTVSTLLVALLKMKCRTLTCTPTNVAIKEVASRVVKLWKSESSANQNNAAAGLGDILLLGNEERLKLGPEVEEIYLGYRVEKLWECFKPLSGWQHHLDCTIDFLEQCVVQFSDHQETERKNEQKTNLDSKFNETKYKSFLEYARDRFRHTVLPFKNCMITLCVHVPESFMGREVIEKIQCVIDLIETFRSLLFCDSVCSKEVEQLFRHPQLIEDSSRYFAAASEELCHRRTGCILTLKDLSKTLVAVGFPVFRKKYEIPIFCFNQASLILCTAATSYKLHSVRMKEPLEVLVIDEAAQLKECESAIPLQLPGIRHAILIGDECQLPAMVQSKACSEAEFGRSLFERLTLLGHPVHLLNIQYRMHPLISCFPNSIFYSGKIQDGDNVKSSTYGKNGYLPGPMFGPYSFMSVTGGREEFDDVGRSRRNMTEVDIALKLVKNLYKAFKGSKEKKLSIGLISPYSAQVIAIKKKLGNEFEQKDGFSVKVKSVDGFQGGEEDIIIISTVRSNESGAIGFLSNAQRTNVALTRARYCMWILGCGRTLMSSDSVWQKLVYDAKARDCFFDVDQLEHMLPGDGNPRRKVQLNDYFKGFSRRQTTRSRASEMKDNWRSSGSDEDYERLQELIINKVC
;
A
#
# COMPACT_ATOMS: atom_id res chain seq x y z
N MET A 1 15.26 33.58 -21.80
CA MET A 1 15.87 32.71 -20.77
C MET A 1 15.33 31.31 -20.97
N PHE A 2 16.18 30.36 -21.34
CA PHE A 2 15.77 28.96 -21.46
C PHE A 2 16.00 28.25 -20.12
N VAL A 3 14.99 27.52 -19.65
CA VAL A 3 15.05 26.76 -18.39
C VAL A 3 14.78 25.29 -18.73
N ILE A 4 15.69 24.41 -18.30
CA ILE A 4 15.57 22.96 -18.47
C ILE A 4 15.56 22.30 -17.09
N TYR A 5 14.61 21.39 -16.87
CA TYR A 5 14.57 20.60 -15.65
C TYR A 5 15.69 19.56 -15.65
N LEU A 6 16.54 19.58 -14.61
CA LEU A 6 17.60 18.60 -14.40
C LEU A 6 17.13 17.46 -13.49
N MET A 7 16.89 17.79 -12.20
CA MET A 7 16.43 16.83 -11.19
C MET A 7 15.87 17.53 -9.96
N SER A 8 15.10 16.81 -9.15
CA SER A 8 14.70 17.27 -7.81
C SER A 8 15.78 16.94 -6.79
N ILE A 9 16.30 17.96 -6.11
CA ILE A 9 17.29 17.81 -5.02
C ILE A 9 16.64 17.63 -3.64
N THR A 10 15.32 17.47 -3.56
CA THR A 10 14.58 17.47 -2.29
C THR A 10 15.08 16.40 -1.32
N THR A 11 15.24 15.16 -1.78
CA THR A 11 15.70 14.05 -0.93
C THR A 11 17.12 14.30 -0.43
N ASN A 12 18.03 14.71 -1.33
CA ASN A 12 19.42 15.00 -0.97
C ASN A 12 19.52 16.16 0.04
N ARG A 13 18.70 17.22 -0.12
CA ARG A 13 18.65 18.34 0.83
C ARG A 13 18.13 17.90 2.20
N ARG A 14 17.14 17.01 2.26
CA ARG A 14 16.62 16.46 3.52
C ARG A 14 17.67 15.62 4.24
N ILE A 15 18.38 14.76 3.52
CA ILE A 15 19.50 13.96 4.04
C ILE A 15 20.59 14.90 4.55
N TRP A 16 21.04 15.85 3.73
CA TRP A 16 22.07 16.82 4.07
C TRP A 16 21.72 17.55 5.37
N ASN A 17 20.51 18.10 5.46
CA ASN A 17 20.06 18.81 6.64
C ASN A 17 20.03 17.88 7.86
N ALA A 18 19.50 16.66 7.75
CA ALA A 18 19.44 15.72 8.87
C ALA A 18 20.83 15.33 9.39
N LEU A 19 21.83 15.20 8.52
CA LEU A 19 23.22 14.92 8.92
C LEU A 19 23.87 16.10 9.66
N HIS A 20 23.42 17.33 9.40
CA HIS A 20 23.93 18.54 10.05
C HIS A 20 23.06 18.99 11.24
N MET A 21 22.14 18.14 11.68
CA MET A 21 21.31 18.38 12.87
C MET A 21 21.88 17.62 14.06
N SER A 22 21.68 18.15 15.26
CA SER A 22 22.05 17.52 16.54
C SER A 22 20.85 17.51 17.49
N ARG A 23 19.68 17.11 16.96
CA ARG A 23 18.40 17.23 17.68
C ARG A 23 18.09 16.05 18.60
N ASN A 24 18.63 14.87 18.32
CA ASN A 24 18.42 13.68 19.15
C ASN A 24 19.67 12.81 19.24
N LEU A 25 20.60 13.19 20.12
CA LEU A 25 21.85 12.45 20.32
C LEU A 25 21.63 11.11 21.05
N THR A 26 20.57 10.97 21.84
CA THR A 26 20.37 9.78 22.71
C THR A 26 20.30 8.45 21.96
N ILE A 27 19.61 8.42 20.81
CA ILE A 27 19.52 7.24 19.95
C ILE A 27 20.64 7.21 18.92
N ILE A 28 21.12 8.38 18.47
CA ILE A 28 22.21 8.49 17.50
C ILE A 28 23.51 7.94 18.08
N ASP A 29 23.86 8.27 19.32
CA ASP A 29 25.06 7.74 19.98
C ASP A 29 25.02 6.21 20.09
N LYS A 30 23.82 5.64 20.30
CA LYS A 30 23.61 4.18 20.32
C LYS A 30 23.78 3.54 18.94
N VAL A 31 23.41 4.25 17.89
CA VAL A 31 23.53 3.81 16.50
C VAL A 31 24.97 3.96 15.98
N LEU A 32 25.71 4.96 16.47
CA LEU A 32 27.10 5.22 16.10
C LEU A 32 28.12 4.39 16.87
N SER A 33 27.78 3.91 18.08
CA SER A 33 28.69 3.09 18.88
C SER A 33 29.09 1.80 18.16
N ALA A 34 30.37 1.47 18.24
CA ALA A 34 30.93 0.19 17.76
C ALA A 34 30.85 -0.92 18.82
N GLU A 35 30.55 -0.58 20.07
CA GLU A 35 30.40 -1.56 21.14
C GLU A 35 29.08 -2.31 20.98
N THR A 36 29.15 -3.65 20.98
CA THR A 36 27.96 -4.49 21.06
C THR A 36 27.17 -4.05 22.29
N LEU A 37 25.95 -3.56 22.08
CA LEU A 37 25.02 -3.32 23.19
C LEU A 37 24.87 -4.65 23.92
N ASP A 38 25.44 -4.73 25.13
CA ASP A 38 25.21 -5.88 26.00
C ASP A 38 23.71 -6.16 26.06
N LYS A 39 23.37 -7.44 26.21
CA LYS A 39 22.01 -7.93 26.48
C LYS A 39 21.46 -7.44 27.83
N GLU A 40 21.81 -6.23 28.26
CA GLU A 40 21.23 -5.59 29.43
C GLU A 40 19.79 -5.21 29.10
N SER A 41 18.93 -6.23 29.20
CA SER A 41 17.56 -6.06 29.64
C SER A 41 17.55 -5.10 30.83
N CYS A 42 16.68 -4.10 30.77
CA CYS A 42 16.62 -3.10 31.81
C CYS A 42 16.23 -3.79 33.13
N SER A 43 17.16 -3.90 34.07
CA SER A 43 16.97 -4.59 35.35
C SER A 43 15.73 -4.09 36.11
N LEU A 44 15.45 -2.78 36.00
CA LEU A 44 14.25 -2.14 36.55
C LEU A 44 12.95 -2.57 35.86
N CYS A 45 13.00 -2.92 34.57
CA CYS A 45 11.84 -3.41 33.82
C CYS A 45 11.59 -4.91 34.02
N ILE A 46 12.63 -5.72 34.23
CA ILE A 46 12.51 -7.16 34.51
C ILE A 46 11.63 -7.38 35.75
N TYR A 47 11.81 -6.56 36.79
CA TYR A 47 11.03 -6.62 38.03
C TYR A 47 9.53 -6.29 37.83
N LYS A 48 9.19 -5.50 36.79
CA LYS A 48 7.80 -5.14 36.46
C LYS A 48 7.13 -6.12 35.49
N GLN A 49 7.90 -6.80 34.63
CA GLN A 49 7.35 -7.70 33.61
C GLN A 49 6.70 -8.99 34.16
N GLN A 50 7.04 -9.41 35.38
CA GLN A 50 6.39 -10.55 36.04
C GLN A 50 4.90 -10.31 36.38
N MET A 51 4.42 -9.05 36.32
CA MET A 51 3.06 -8.66 36.73
C MET A 51 2.09 -8.41 35.56
N ASP A 52 2.56 -8.37 34.30
CA ASP A 52 1.78 -7.78 33.20
C ASP A 52 1.69 -8.70 31.95
N THR A 53 1.09 -9.88 32.14
CA THR A 53 0.87 -10.91 31.10
C THR A 53 -0.40 -10.70 30.25
N LYS A 54 -0.95 -9.49 30.18
CA LYS A 54 -2.25 -9.22 29.53
C LYS A 54 -2.23 -8.83 28.05
N TYR A 55 -1.06 -8.78 27.41
CA TYR A 55 -0.96 -8.38 26.00
C TYR A 55 -0.91 -9.58 25.06
N GLN A 56 -1.93 -10.44 25.16
CA GLN A 56 -2.30 -11.33 24.07
C GLN A 56 -3.18 -10.52 23.13
N THR A 57 -2.61 -10.01 22.02
CA THR A 57 -3.47 -9.59 20.91
C THR A 57 -4.24 -10.82 20.44
N THR A 58 -5.50 -10.64 20.06
CA THR A 58 -6.37 -11.69 19.48
C THR A 58 -5.71 -12.40 18.29
N ASP A 59 -4.79 -11.70 17.61
CA ASP A 59 -4.02 -12.22 16.47
C ASP A 59 -2.62 -12.78 16.85
N SER A 60 -2.24 -12.77 18.13
CA SER A 60 -0.96 -13.36 18.61
C SER A 60 -0.88 -14.87 18.35
N ASN A 61 -2.03 -15.54 18.21
CA ASN A 61 -2.13 -16.94 17.84
C ASN A 61 -1.78 -17.21 16.37
N THR A 62 -1.79 -16.20 15.50
CA THR A 62 -1.44 -16.38 14.07
C THR A 62 0.04 -16.12 13.77
N LEU A 63 0.82 -15.64 14.75
CA LEU A 63 2.27 -15.52 14.66
C LEU A 63 2.96 -16.80 15.14
N ASN A 64 3.99 -17.22 14.42
CA ASN A 64 4.88 -18.27 14.88
C ASN A 64 5.77 -17.78 16.03
N GLU A 65 6.51 -18.70 16.64
CA GLU A 65 7.36 -18.43 17.81
C GLU A 65 8.42 -17.34 17.53
N SER A 66 9.12 -17.40 16.39
CA SER A 66 10.15 -16.40 16.06
C SER A 66 9.58 -15.00 15.87
N GLN A 67 8.43 -14.88 15.21
CA GLN A 67 7.72 -13.63 15.01
C GLN A 67 7.20 -13.09 16.35
N ARG A 68 6.62 -13.94 17.18
CA ARG A 68 6.10 -13.58 18.50
C ARG A 68 7.21 -13.12 19.44
N GLY A 69 8.34 -13.84 19.47
CA GLY A 69 9.52 -13.47 20.24
C GLY A 69 10.06 -12.10 19.84
N ALA A 70 10.17 -11.85 18.54
CA ALA A 70 10.60 -10.54 18.02
C ALA A 70 9.64 -9.40 18.41
N VAL A 71 8.32 -9.62 18.29
CA VAL A 71 7.30 -8.63 18.70
C VAL A 71 7.38 -8.35 20.20
N LEU A 72 7.45 -9.39 21.04
CA LEU A 72 7.51 -9.23 22.49
C LEU A 72 8.79 -8.51 22.94
N ALA A 73 9.94 -8.80 22.33
CA ALA A 73 11.17 -8.08 22.59
C ALA A 73 11.03 -6.58 22.27
N CYS A 74 10.47 -6.26 21.10
CA CYS A 74 10.19 -4.89 20.68
C CYS A 74 9.23 -4.15 21.63
N LEU A 75 8.14 -4.80 22.03
CA LEU A 75 7.17 -4.21 22.97
C LEU A 75 7.77 -4.01 24.37
N GLY A 76 8.57 -4.97 24.84
CA GLY A 76 9.33 -4.84 26.09
C GLY A 76 10.28 -3.65 26.06
N ARG A 77 10.96 -3.43 24.92
CA ARG A 77 11.84 -2.28 24.73
C ARG A 77 11.07 -0.96 24.68
N ALA A 78 9.96 -0.90 23.94
CA ALA A 78 9.14 0.29 23.80
C ALA A 78 8.54 0.80 25.13
N ARG A 79 8.40 -0.06 26.15
CA ARG A 79 7.96 0.33 27.51
C ARG A 79 9.06 0.93 28.38
N CYS A 80 10.32 0.80 27.98
CA CYS A 80 11.45 1.13 28.84
C CYS A 80 11.76 2.63 28.79
N ASN A 81 11.27 3.37 29.78
CA ASN A 81 11.59 4.80 29.92
C ASN A 81 13.01 5.07 30.45
N HIS A 82 13.76 4.05 30.86
CA HIS A 82 15.05 4.20 31.53
C HIS A 82 16.25 4.24 30.57
N ARG A 83 16.15 3.63 29.39
CA ARG A 83 17.27 3.46 28.45
C ARG A 83 16.81 3.43 27.01
N SER A 84 17.49 4.16 26.13
CA SER A 84 17.29 4.07 24.69
C SER A 84 17.58 2.65 24.16
N GLY A 85 16.91 2.24 23.09
CA GLY A 85 16.93 0.85 22.61
C GLY A 85 17.03 0.71 21.11
N LEU A 86 17.67 -0.35 20.67
CA LEU A 86 17.79 -0.72 19.27
C LEU A 86 17.45 -2.21 19.12
N GLU A 87 16.47 -2.53 18.29
CA GLU A 87 16.09 -3.91 17.97
C GLU A 87 16.21 -4.13 16.47
N LEU A 88 16.80 -5.26 16.07
CA LEU A 88 16.96 -5.66 14.68
C LEU A 88 16.12 -6.91 14.42
N ILE A 89 15.24 -6.86 13.42
CA ILE A 89 14.49 -8.02 12.95
C ILE A 89 14.92 -8.35 11.53
N LYS A 90 15.57 -9.49 11.34
CA LYS A 90 15.89 -10.02 10.02
C LYS A 90 14.77 -10.93 9.56
N GLY A 91 14.17 -10.58 8.43
CA GLY A 91 13.12 -11.40 7.83
C GLY A 91 13.43 -11.76 6.39
N PRO A 92 13.92 -12.98 6.13
CA PRO A 92 14.09 -13.51 4.77
C PRO A 92 12.78 -13.49 3.94
N PRO A 93 12.84 -13.71 2.61
CA PRO A 93 11.67 -13.78 1.74
C PRO A 93 10.61 -14.76 2.25
N GLY A 94 9.34 -14.34 2.24
CA GLY A 94 8.22 -15.21 2.62
C GLY A 94 8.07 -15.46 4.12
N THR A 95 8.90 -14.85 4.99
CA THR A 95 8.85 -15.08 6.45
C THR A 95 7.84 -14.23 7.21
N GLY A 96 7.02 -13.45 6.49
CA GLY A 96 5.98 -12.63 7.10
C GLY A 96 6.49 -11.35 7.78
N LYS A 97 7.57 -10.72 7.28
CA LYS A 97 8.06 -9.40 7.73
C LYS A 97 6.93 -8.40 7.96
N THR A 98 6.20 -8.07 6.90
CA THR A 98 5.11 -7.08 6.97
C THR A 98 3.99 -7.53 7.90
N LYS A 99 3.70 -8.84 8.01
CA LYS A 99 2.74 -9.35 9.00
C LYS A 99 3.21 -9.05 10.42
N THR A 100 4.48 -9.36 10.72
CA THR A 100 5.12 -9.10 12.02
C THR A 100 5.12 -7.61 12.35
N VAL A 101 5.49 -6.75 11.39
CA VAL A 101 5.46 -5.29 11.54
C VAL A 101 4.04 -4.79 11.79
N SER A 102 3.05 -5.20 11.01
CA SER A 102 1.67 -4.76 11.21
C SER A 102 1.11 -5.18 12.57
N THR A 103 1.39 -6.39 13.04
CA THR A 103 0.99 -6.83 14.40
C THR A 103 1.70 -6.04 15.49
N LEU A 104 3.00 -5.77 15.35
CA LEU A 104 3.76 -4.91 16.26
C LEU A 104 3.15 -3.51 16.34
N LEU A 105 2.83 -2.89 15.19
CA LEU A 105 2.27 -1.54 15.13
C LEU A 105 0.88 -1.47 15.77
N VAL A 106 0.03 -2.48 15.57
CA VAL A 106 -1.28 -2.56 16.25
C VAL A 106 -1.10 -2.70 17.77
N ALA A 107 -0.13 -3.49 18.23
CA ALA A 107 0.16 -3.61 19.66
C ALA A 107 0.69 -2.30 20.27
N LEU A 108 1.59 -1.59 19.58
CA LEU A 108 2.07 -0.26 19.99
C LEU A 108 0.93 0.77 20.01
N LEU A 109 0.03 0.71 19.04
CA LEU A 109 -1.17 1.56 18.95
C LEU A 109 -2.10 1.35 20.14
N LYS A 110 -2.35 0.09 20.54
CA LYS A 110 -3.14 -0.25 21.74
C LYS A 110 -2.49 0.22 23.04
N MET A 111 -1.15 0.20 23.09
CA MET A 111 -0.39 0.75 24.20
C MET A 111 -0.36 2.28 24.23
N LYS A 112 -0.98 2.95 23.24
CA LYS A 112 -0.91 4.41 23.04
C LYS A 112 0.53 4.92 22.99
N CYS A 113 1.45 4.09 22.50
CA CYS A 113 2.85 4.46 22.32
C CYS A 113 3.00 5.25 21.01
N ARG A 114 3.41 6.52 21.12
CA ARG A 114 3.56 7.41 19.96
C ARG A 114 4.68 6.92 19.04
N THR A 115 4.29 6.35 17.92
CA THR A 115 5.17 5.60 17.02
C THR A 115 5.25 6.26 15.64
N LEU A 116 6.47 6.44 15.15
CA LEU A 116 6.75 6.77 13.76
C LEU A 116 7.16 5.51 13.00
N THR A 117 6.45 5.20 11.92
CA THR A 117 6.80 4.12 10.99
C THR A 117 7.28 4.69 9.67
N CYS A 118 8.45 4.24 9.24
CA CYS A 118 9.11 4.65 8.01
C CYS A 118 9.37 3.46 7.10
N THR A 119 9.34 3.70 5.78
CA THR A 119 9.82 2.76 4.76
C THR A 119 10.63 3.51 3.69
N PRO A 120 11.43 2.82 2.87
CA PRO A 120 12.14 3.43 1.74
C PRO A 120 11.21 3.93 0.62
N THR A 121 10.05 3.28 0.40
CA THR A 121 9.22 3.53 -0.78
C THR A 121 7.75 3.77 -0.45
N ASN A 122 7.06 4.51 -1.31
CA ASN A 122 5.61 4.73 -1.18
C ASN A 122 4.79 3.43 -1.29
N VAL A 123 5.29 2.44 -2.04
CA VAL A 123 4.63 1.13 -2.18
C VAL A 123 4.70 0.38 -0.86
N ALA A 124 5.88 0.34 -0.23
CA ALA A 124 6.06 -0.33 1.06
C ALA A 124 5.21 0.30 2.16
N ILE A 125 5.21 1.64 2.31
CA ILE A 125 4.39 2.28 3.36
C ILE A 125 2.89 2.06 3.12
N LYS A 126 2.43 2.04 1.87
CA LYS A 126 1.02 1.79 1.55
C LYS A 126 0.61 0.37 1.94
N GLU A 127 1.47 -0.63 1.69
CA GLU A 127 1.22 -2.01 2.07
C GLU A 127 1.15 -2.18 3.60
N VAL A 128 2.10 -1.59 4.33
CA VAL A 128 2.09 -1.57 5.81
C VAL A 128 0.82 -0.90 6.32
N ALA A 129 0.47 0.27 5.78
CA ALA A 129 -0.71 1.03 6.15
C ALA A 129 -2.03 0.25 5.91
N SER A 130 -2.19 -0.37 4.73
CA SER A 130 -3.37 -1.17 4.41
C SER A 130 -3.54 -2.33 5.38
N ARG A 131 -2.46 -3.05 5.70
CA ARG A 131 -2.51 -4.15 6.67
C ARG A 131 -2.84 -3.69 8.09
N VAL A 132 -2.22 -2.61 8.56
CA VAL A 132 -2.53 -2.04 9.88
C VAL A 132 -3.99 -1.64 9.97
N VAL A 133 -4.53 -0.95 8.97
CA VAL A 133 -5.96 -0.55 8.94
C VAL A 133 -6.87 -1.78 8.94
N LYS A 134 -6.55 -2.82 8.15
CA LYS A 134 -7.31 -4.08 8.11
C LYS A 134 -7.33 -4.78 9.48
N LEU A 135 -6.16 -4.94 10.10
CA LEU A 135 -6.05 -5.55 11.44
C LEU A 135 -6.80 -4.73 12.49
N TRP A 136 -6.60 -3.41 12.51
CA TRP A 136 -7.27 -2.51 13.44
C TRP A 136 -8.80 -2.60 13.33
N LYS A 137 -9.34 -2.53 12.11
CA LYS A 137 -10.80 -2.66 11.88
C LYS A 137 -11.33 -4.03 12.30
N SER A 138 -10.60 -5.12 12.00
CA SER A 138 -11.04 -6.47 12.36
C SER A 138 -11.18 -6.69 13.86
N GLU A 139 -10.32 -6.07 14.66
CA GLU A 139 -10.37 -6.17 16.12
C GLU A 139 -11.40 -5.23 16.75
N SER A 140 -11.59 -4.01 16.20
CA SER A 140 -12.64 -3.08 16.68
C SER A 140 -14.05 -3.62 16.46
N SER A 141 -14.26 -4.36 15.36
CA SER A 141 -15.55 -4.98 15.02
C SER A 141 -15.98 -6.08 16.01
N ALA A 142 -15.03 -6.69 16.72
CA ALA A 142 -15.32 -7.72 17.72
C ALA A 142 -15.81 -7.13 19.05
N ASN A 143 -15.56 -5.84 19.31
CA ASN A 143 -15.87 -5.20 20.60
C ASN A 143 -17.01 -4.17 20.52
N GLN A 144 -17.33 -3.59 19.36
CA GLN A 144 -18.41 -2.60 19.21
C GLN A 144 -19.01 -2.62 17.79
N ASN A 145 -20.31 -2.31 17.67
CA ASN A 145 -21.08 -2.20 16.40
C ASN A 145 -20.60 -1.08 15.45
N ASN A 146 -19.38 -0.56 15.60
CA ASN A 146 -18.89 0.61 14.88
C ASN A 146 -17.62 0.28 14.06
N ALA A 147 -17.82 -0.26 12.86
CA ALA A 147 -16.74 -0.69 11.95
C ALA A 147 -15.78 0.42 11.47
N ALA A 148 -16.06 1.69 11.80
CA ALA A 148 -15.29 2.86 11.36
C ALA A 148 -14.71 3.71 12.51
N ALA A 149 -15.02 3.42 13.78
CA ALA A 149 -14.51 4.18 14.91
C ALA A 149 -12.99 3.94 15.12
N GLY A 150 -12.24 5.02 15.33
CA GLY A 150 -10.86 4.94 15.83
C GLY A 150 -9.74 4.96 14.80
N LEU A 151 -9.98 5.34 13.54
CA LEU A 151 -8.88 5.59 12.58
C LEU A 151 -8.14 6.90 12.84
N GLY A 152 -8.69 7.80 13.66
CA GLY A 152 -8.07 9.06 14.04
C GLY A 152 -6.66 8.90 14.62
N ASP A 153 -6.39 7.78 15.31
CA ASP A 153 -5.09 7.51 15.94
C ASP A 153 -3.99 7.19 14.90
N ILE A 154 -4.35 6.87 13.66
CA ILE A 154 -3.45 6.45 12.58
C ILE A 154 -3.38 7.56 11.54
N LEU A 155 -2.18 7.98 11.16
CA LEU A 155 -1.96 9.04 10.17
C LEU A 155 -0.93 8.65 9.12
N LEU A 156 -1.28 8.78 7.84
CA LEU A 156 -0.41 8.53 6.69
C LEU A 156 0.00 9.85 6.04
N LEU A 157 1.31 10.02 5.84
CA LEU A 157 1.93 11.18 5.23
C LEU A 157 2.66 10.79 3.93
N GLY A 158 2.47 11.61 2.91
CA GLY A 158 3.22 11.49 1.67
C GLY A 158 2.74 12.50 0.64
N ASN A 159 3.13 12.28 -0.60
CA ASN A 159 2.61 13.01 -1.75
C ASN A 159 1.50 12.15 -2.37
N GLU A 160 0.33 12.76 -2.58
CA GLU A 160 -0.89 12.09 -3.03
C GLU A 160 -0.71 11.32 -4.34
N GLU A 161 -0.19 12.01 -5.37
CA GLU A 161 0.04 11.44 -6.71
C GLU A 161 0.98 10.24 -6.67
N ARG A 162 2.00 10.29 -5.80
CA ARG A 162 3.00 9.21 -5.66
C ARG A 162 2.52 8.06 -4.80
N LEU A 163 1.64 8.32 -3.82
CA LEU A 163 1.05 7.28 -2.98
C LEU A 163 -0.02 6.48 -3.75
N LYS A 164 -0.68 7.09 -4.75
CA LYS A 164 -1.76 6.47 -5.53
C LYS A 164 -2.75 5.76 -4.63
N LEU A 165 -3.34 6.51 -3.70
CA LEU A 165 -4.16 5.97 -2.62
C LEU A 165 -5.38 5.23 -3.18
N GLY A 166 -5.75 4.17 -2.48
CA GLY A 166 -7.02 3.48 -2.70
C GLY A 166 -7.94 3.70 -1.50
N PRO A 167 -9.23 3.33 -1.62
CA PRO A 167 -10.23 3.55 -0.56
C PRO A 167 -9.86 2.85 0.75
N GLU A 168 -9.01 1.82 0.71
CA GLU A 168 -8.56 1.09 1.91
C GLU A 168 -7.77 1.96 2.91
N VAL A 169 -7.05 2.99 2.44
CA VAL A 169 -6.10 3.78 3.25
C VAL A 169 -6.35 5.29 3.15
N GLU A 170 -7.34 5.72 2.39
CA GLU A 170 -7.66 7.14 2.19
C GLU A 170 -8.04 7.84 3.51
N GLU A 171 -8.83 7.16 4.36
CA GLU A 171 -9.29 7.68 5.67
C GLU A 171 -8.17 8.04 6.66
N ILE A 172 -6.99 7.44 6.48
CA ILE A 172 -5.81 7.73 7.29
C ILE A 172 -4.85 8.72 6.64
N TYR A 173 -5.05 9.08 5.37
CA TYR A 173 -4.21 10.06 4.70
C TYR A 173 -4.48 11.47 5.23
N LEU A 174 -3.40 12.19 5.59
CA LEU A 174 -3.51 13.53 6.18
C LEU A 174 -4.27 14.51 5.28
N GLY A 175 -4.01 14.52 3.97
CA GLY A 175 -4.67 15.46 3.06
C GLY A 175 -6.19 15.27 3.05
N TYR A 176 -6.63 14.03 2.87
CA TYR A 176 -8.05 13.66 2.91
C TYR A 176 -8.70 14.01 4.25
N ARG A 177 -8.05 13.63 5.36
CA ARG A 177 -8.55 13.90 6.72
C ARG A 177 -8.72 15.39 6.98
N VAL A 178 -7.79 16.21 6.50
CA VAL A 178 -7.86 17.67 6.67
C VAL A 178 -9.07 18.26 5.95
N GLU A 179 -9.38 17.80 4.74
CA GLU A 179 -10.58 18.22 4.02
C GLU A 179 -11.86 17.83 4.78
N LYS A 180 -11.95 16.58 5.24
CA LYS A 180 -13.13 16.08 5.97
C LYS A 180 -13.35 16.78 7.30
N LEU A 181 -12.28 16.95 8.09
CA LEU A 181 -12.37 17.64 9.38
C LEU A 181 -12.60 19.14 9.22
N TRP A 182 -12.14 19.76 8.13
CA TRP A 182 -12.40 21.19 7.88
C TRP A 182 -13.89 21.46 7.73
N GLU A 183 -14.60 20.63 6.97
CA GLU A 183 -16.06 20.75 6.87
C GLU A 183 -16.75 20.58 8.23
N CYS A 184 -16.25 19.68 9.08
CA CYS A 184 -16.84 19.43 10.40
C CYS A 184 -16.53 20.51 11.44
N PHE A 185 -15.39 21.18 11.36
CA PHE A 185 -14.94 22.15 12.38
C PHE A 185 -15.13 23.62 12.00
N LYS A 186 -15.75 23.92 10.86
CA LYS A 186 -16.06 25.28 10.43
C LYS A 186 -16.94 26.01 11.46
N PRO A 187 -16.67 27.29 11.79
CA PRO A 187 -17.48 28.03 12.76
C PRO A 187 -18.95 28.20 12.35
N LEU A 188 -19.22 28.43 11.06
CA LEU A 188 -20.55 28.80 10.56
C LEU A 188 -21.33 27.63 9.93
N SER A 189 -20.67 26.51 9.66
CA SER A 189 -21.26 25.39 8.94
C SER A 189 -20.72 24.02 9.40
N GLY A 190 -20.12 23.98 10.59
CA GLY A 190 -19.55 22.76 11.15
C GLY A 190 -20.52 22.06 12.10
N TRP A 191 -19.96 21.24 13.00
CA TRP A 191 -20.69 20.38 13.91
C TRP A 191 -21.65 21.17 14.80
N GLN A 192 -21.24 22.33 15.33
CA GLN A 192 -22.06 23.13 16.22
C GLN A 192 -23.28 23.70 15.48
N HIS A 193 -23.07 24.27 14.29
CA HIS A 193 -24.16 24.74 13.43
C HIS A 193 -25.14 23.62 13.07
N HIS A 194 -24.63 22.46 12.65
CA HIS A 194 -25.49 21.33 12.29
C HIS A 194 -26.26 20.77 13.47
N LEU A 195 -25.65 20.76 14.66
CA LEU A 195 -26.30 20.36 15.91
C LEU A 195 -27.44 21.33 16.24
N ASP A 196 -27.17 22.63 16.24
CA ASP A 196 -28.14 23.67 16.57
C ASP A 196 -29.31 23.66 15.58
N CYS A 197 -29.04 23.55 14.28
CA CYS A 197 -30.09 23.43 13.26
C CYS A 197 -30.92 22.15 13.37
N THR A 198 -30.33 21.05 13.86
CA THR A 198 -31.06 19.79 14.08
C THR A 198 -31.99 19.91 15.28
N ILE A 199 -31.52 20.50 16.39
CA ILE A 199 -32.36 20.78 17.57
C ILE A 199 -33.50 21.72 17.18
N ASP A 200 -33.18 22.84 16.53
CA ASP A 200 -34.14 23.85 16.08
C ASP A 200 -35.21 23.25 15.15
N PHE A 201 -34.83 22.39 14.20
CA PHE A 201 -35.79 21.65 13.40
C PHE A 201 -36.72 20.79 14.26
N LEU A 202 -36.19 19.96 15.16
CA LEU A 202 -37.01 19.03 15.94
C LEU A 202 -37.97 19.76 16.90
N GLU A 203 -37.55 20.91 17.43
CA GLU A 203 -38.34 21.73 18.36
C GLU A 203 -39.35 22.64 17.64
N GLN A 204 -38.93 23.32 16.58
CA GLN A 204 -39.66 24.43 15.97
C GLN A 204 -40.26 24.08 14.60
N CYS A 205 -40.23 22.81 14.16
CA CYS A 205 -40.70 22.42 12.82
C CYS A 205 -42.08 22.97 12.45
N VAL A 206 -43.03 22.99 13.38
CA VAL A 206 -44.41 23.46 13.14
C VAL A 206 -44.47 24.98 12.95
N VAL A 207 -43.71 25.73 13.75
CA VAL A 207 -43.60 27.19 13.63
C VAL A 207 -42.95 27.54 12.29
N GLN A 208 -41.83 26.89 11.97
CA GLN A 208 -41.12 27.08 10.70
C GLN A 208 -41.99 26.74 9.48
N PHE A 209 -42.84 25.72 9.59
CA PHE A 209 -43.79 25.38 8.54
C PHE A 209 -44.86 26.46 8.36
N SER A 210 -45.39 27.01 9.46
CA SER A 210 -46.38 28.09 9.42
C SER A 210 -45.79 29.35 8.77
N ASP A 211 -44.57 29.74 9.15
CA ASP A 211 -43.85 30.87 8.54
C ASP A 211 -43.55 30.64 7.06
N HIS A 212 -43.17 29.42 6.69
CA HIS A 212 -42.96 29.04 5.29
C HIS A 212 -44.25 29.16 4.48
N GLN A 213 -45.38 28.65 4.99
CA GLN A 213 -46.68 28.80 4.33
C GLN A 213 -47.09 30.27 4.18
N GLU A 214 -46.86 31.12 5.19
CA GLU A 214 -47.12 32.55 5.05
C GLU A 214 -46.24 33.21 3.99
N THR A 215 -44.97 32.81 3.92
CA THR A 215 -44.02 33.35 2.95
C THR A 215 -44.39 32.94 1.52
N GLU A 216 -44.75 31.67 1.30
CA GLU A 216 -45.24 31.18 0.01
C GLU A 216 -46.51 31.94 -0.42
N ARG A 217 -47.47 32.15 0.49
CA ARG A 217 -48.67 32.97 0.21
C ARG A 217 -48.34 34.41 -0.16
N LYS A 218 -47.38 35.04 0.54
CA LYS A 218 -46.91 36.41 0.22
C LYS A 218 -46.17 36.49 -1.11
N ASN A 219 -45.43 35.44 -1.48
CA ASN A 219 -44.71 35.37 -2.76
C ASN A 219 -45.67 35.17 -3.94
N GLU A 220 -46.69 34.32 -3.79
CA GLU A 220 -47.74 34.15 -4.81
C GLU A 220 -48.53 35.45 -5.06
N GLN A 221 -48.83 36.21 -4.00
CA GLN A 221 -49.45 37.54 -4.14
C GLN A 221 -48.59 38.54 -4.94
N LYS A 222 -47.26 38.35 -4.97
CA LYS A 222 -46.33 39.18 -5.76
C LYS A 222 -46.15 38.66 -7.19
N THR A 223 -46.20 37.34 -7.44
CA THR A 223 -46.02 36.75 -8.77
C THR A 223 -47.30 36.68 -9.60
N ASN A 224 -48.49 36.79 -9.00
CA ASN A 224 -49.78 36.86 -9.71
C ASN A 224 -50.00 38.15 -10.55
N LEU A 225 -49.00 39.01 -10.68
CA LEU A 225 -48.99 40.10 -11.66
C LEU A 225 -48.61 39.63 -13.08
N ASP A 226 -47.99 38.45 -13.26
CA ASP A 226 -47.64 37.91 -14.57
C ASP A 226 -47.94 36.40 -14.69
N SER A 227 -48.99 36.09 -15.47
CA SER A 227 -49.32 34.80 -16.10
C SER A 227 -50.15 33.73 -15.35
N LYS A 228 -51.02 33.09 -16.14
CA LYS A 228 -52.13 32.18 -15.82
C LYS A 228 -51.68 30.78 -15.38
N PHE A 229 -52.44 30.22 -14.43
CA PHE A 229 -52.64 28.79 -14.16
C PHE A 229 -51.39 27.90 -14.09
N ASN A 230 -50.83 27.79 -12.89
CA ASN A 230 -50.33 26.53 -12.38
C ASN A 230 -50.92 26.35 -10.97
N GLU A 231 -51.58 25.21 -10.70
CA GLU A 231 -51.94 24.83 -9.33
C GLU A 231 -50.65 24.62 -8.53
N THR A 232 -50.18 25.62 -7.81
CA THR A 232 -49.12 25.45 -6.82
C THR A 232 -49.67 24.62 -5.66
N LYS A 233 -49.43 23.31 -5.72
CA LYS A 233 -49.77 22.39 -4.63
C LYS A 233 -48.86 22.71 -3.43
N TYR A 234 -49.39 23.44 -2.45
CA TYR A 234 -48.66 23.71 -1.21
C TYR A 234 -48.20 22.39 -0.57
N LYS A 235 -46.93 22.36 -0.11
CA LYS A 235 -46.40 21.20 0.60
C LYS A 235 -47.22 20.94 1.86
N SER A 236 -47.58 19.68 2.07
CA SER A 236 -48.08 19.21 3.37
C SER A 236 -47.00 19.39 4.45
N PHE A 237 -47.41 19.41 5.72
CA PHE A 237 -46.47 19.47 6.84
C PHE A 237 -45.44 18.33 6.77
N LEU A 238 -45.90 17.12 6.42
CA LEU A 238 -45.03 15.95 6.33
C LEU A 238 -44.01 16.07 5.18
N GLU A 239 -44.40 16.59 4.02
CA GLU A 239 -43.47 16.88 2.91
C GLU A 239 -42.43 17.93 3.31
N TYR A 240 -42.86 19.02 3.97
CA TYR A 240 -41.96 20.04 4.48
C TYR A 240 -40.98 19.47 5.51
N ALA A 241 -41.46 18.69 6.48
CA ALA A 241 -40.64 18.07 7.51
C ALA A 241 -39.63 17.07 6.92
N ARG A 242 -40.04 16.27 5.92
CA ARG A 242 -39.15 15.35 5.19
C ARG A 242 -38.04 16.09 4.45
N ASP A 243 -38.35 17.21 3.81
CA ASP A 243 -37.35 18.03 3.14
C ASP A 243 -36.40 18.70 4.13
N ARG A 244 -36.94 19.28 5.21
CA ARG A 244 -36.13 19.90 6.27
C ARG A 244 -35.20 18.86 6.91
N PHE A 245 -35.69 17.65 7.18
CA PHE A 245 -34.88 16.54 7.68
C PHE A 245 -33.67 16.24 6.79
N ARG A 246 -33.85 16.19 5.47
CA ARG A 246 -32.76 15.95 4.51
C ARG A 246 -31.70 17.06 4.55
N HIS A 247 -32.10 18.29 4.82
CA HIS A 247 -31.22 19.46 4.82
C HIS A 247 -30.59 19.80 6.18
N THR A 248 -31.17 19.38 7.29
CA THR A 248 -30.64 19.69 8.64
C THR A 248 -30.03 18.47 9.32
N VAL A 249 -30.78 17.36 9.38
CA VAL A 249 -30.42 16.18 10.18
C VAL A 249 -29.39 15.30 9.47
N LEU A 250 -29.50 15.12 8.15
CA LEU A 250 -28.56 14.29 7.40
C LEU A 250 -27.12 14.88 7.38
N PRO A 251 -26.92 16.20 7.18
CA PRO A 251 -25.60 16.82 7.35
C PRO A 251 -25.04 16.65 8.77
N PHE A 252 -25.86 16.81 9.81
CA PHE A 252 -25.46 16.54 11.19
C PHE A 252 -24.96 15.10 11.38
N LYS A 253 -25.76 14.11 10.93
CA LYS A 253 -25.38 12.69 10.99
C LYS A 253 -24.04 12.44 10.31
N ASN A 254 -23.86 12.94 9.08
CA ASN A 254 -22.63 12.76 8.32
C ASN A 254 -21.43 13.42 9.01
N CYS A 255 -21.62 14.61 9.60
CA CYS A 255 -20.61 15.31 10.38
C CYS A 255 -20.18 14.47 11.60
N MET A 256 -21.13 13.94 12.38
CA MET A 256 -20.84 13.09 13.55
C MET A 256 -20.10 11.80 13.19
N ILE A 257 -20.51 11.12 12.11
CA ILE A 257 -19.80 9.93 11.61
C ILE A 257 -18.37 10.30 11.21
N THR A 258 -18.20 11.39 10.47
CA THR A 258 -16.89 11.88 10.02
C THR A 258 -15.96 12.15 11.22
N LEU A 259 -16.49 12.77 12.27
CA LEU A 259 -15.75 13.03 13.50
C LEU A 259 -15.35 11.71 14.20
N CYS A 260 -16.25 10.73 14.32
CA CYS A 260 -15.96 9.43 14.94
C CYS A 260 -14.89 8.62 14.19
N VAL A 261 -14.79 8.80 12.87
CA VAL A 261 -13.76 8.16 12.04
C VAL A 261 -12.40 8.83 12.23
N HIS A 262 -12.36 10.16 12.17
CA HIS A 262 -11.11 10.91 12.01
C HIS A 262 -10.55 11.51 13.30
N VAL A 263 -11.32 11.58 14.38
CA VAL A 263 -10.88 12.07 15.67
C VAL A 263 -10.65 10.87 16.61
N PRO A 264 -9.49 10.77 17.28
CA PRO A 264 -9.22 9.68 18.22
C PRO A 264 -10.20 9.62 19.39
N GLU A 265 -10.50 8.39 19.82
CA GLU A 265 -11.29 8.15 21.04
C GLU A 265 -10.63 8.76 22.28
N SER A 266 -9.28 8.77 22.34
CA SER A 266 -8.55 9.41 23.44
C SER A 266 -8.78 10.91 23.54
N PHE A 267 -9.18 11.58 22.44
CA PHE A 267 -9.55 12.98 22.44
C PHE A 267 -11.05 13.17 22.67
N MET A 268 -11.91 12.39 22.00
CA MET A 268 -13.36 12.52 22.13
C MET A 268 -13.87 12.12 23.51
N GLY A 269 -13.27 11.08 24.11
CA GLY A 269 -13.81 10.42 25.29
C GLY A 269 -14.92 9.43 24.92
N ARG A 270 -14.98 8.31 25.65
CA ARG A 270 -15.96 7.24 25.42
C ARG A 270 -17.39 7.73 25.55
N GLU A 271 -17.66 8.58 26.55
CA GLU A 271 -18.98 9.16 26.79
C GLU A 271 -19.52 9.92 25.57
N VAL A 272 -18.68 10.74 24.92
CA VAL A 272 -19.09 11.49 23.72
C VAL A 272 -19.43 10.55 22.58
N ILE A 273 -18.63 9.50 22.37
CA ILE A 273 -18.87 8.51 21.31
C ILE A 273 -20.17 7.76 21.54
N GLU A 274 -20.43 7.31 22.77
CA GLU A 274 -21.66 6.62 23.14
C GLU A 274 -22.90 7.51 22.92
N LYS A 275 -22.82 8.80 23.31
CA LYS A 275 -23.89 9.76 23.05
C LYS A 275 -24.10 10.01 21.56
N ILE A 276 -23.02 10.16 20.78
CA ILE A 276 -23.12 10.29 19.32
C ILE A 276 -23.83 9.07 18.71
N GLN A 277 -23.45 7.86 19.12
CA GLN A 277 -24.08 6.64 18.62
C GLN A 277 -25.56 6.58 18.98
N CYS A 278 -25.91 6.89 20.23
CA CYS A 278 -27.30 6.96 20.68
C CYS A 278 -28.13 7.94 19.85
N VAL A 279 -27.60 9.13 19.58
CA VAL A 279 -28.25 10.13 18.72
C VAL A 279 -28.44 9.60 17.30
N ILE A 280 -27.44 8.93 16.71
CA ILE A 280 -27.54 8.38 15.36
C ILE A 280 -28.64 7.31 15.28
N ASP A 281 -28.72 6.41 16.26
CA ASP A 281 -29.74 5.35 16.32
C ASP A 281 -31.15 5.92 16.49
N LEU A 282 -31.29 6.96 17.32
CA LEU A 282 -32.54 7.70 17.50
C LEU A 282 -32.95 8.44 16.21
N ILE A 283 -31.99 9.06 15.51
CA ILE A 283 -32.23 9.73 14.23
C ILE A 283 -32.68 8.73 13.16
N GLU A 284 -32.10 7.52 13.10
CA GLU A 284 -32.51 6.51 12.11
C GLU A 284 -33.90 5.94 12.38
N THR A 285 -34.23 5.68 13.66
CA THR A 285 -35.59 5.26 14.04
C THR A 285 -36.61 6.38 13.74
N PHE A 286 -36.30 7.63 14.11
CA PHE A 286 -37.11 8.80 13.74
C PHE A 286 -37.29 8.92 12.22
N ARG A 287 -36.21 8.74 11.44
CA ARG A 287 -36.25 8.75 9.97
C ARG A 287 -37.19 7.68 9.43
N SER A 288 -37.06 6.44 9.91
CA SER A 288 -37.89 5.33 9.42
C SER A 288 -39.38 5.60 9.58
N LEU A 289 -39.77 6.23 10.70
CA LEU A 289 -41.15 6.61 11.00
C LEU A 289 -41.60 7.83 10.19
N LEU A 290 -40.77 8.87 10.09
CA LEU A 290 -41.10 10.10 9.34
C LEU A 290 -41.36 9.81 7.84
N PHE A 291 -40.63 8.84 7.28
CA PHE A 291 -40.74 8.41 5.89
C PHE A 291 -41.70 7.22 5.70
N CYS A 292 -42.38 6.76 6.75
CA CYS A 292 -43.39 5.72 6.63
C CYS A 292 -44.67 6.27 5.98
N ASP A 293 -45.26 5.50 5.07
CA ASP A 293 -46.50 5.89 4.38
C ASP A 293 -47.74 5.82 5.28
N SER A 294 -47.66 5.12 6.42
CA SER A 294 -48.77 4.98 7.38
C SER A 294 -48.99 6.22 8.25
N VAL A 295 -48.12 7.22 8.17
CA VAL A 295 -48.14 8.40 9.04
C VAL A 295 -48.95 9.54 8.41
N CYS A 296 -49.99 10.00 9.11
CA CYS A 296 -50.87 11.06 8.64
C CYS A 296 -50.30 12.46 8.92
N SER A 297 -50.17 13.29 7.88
CA SER A 297 -49.57 14.64 8.00
C SER A 297 -50.27 15.54 9.02
N LYS A 298 -51.60 15.46 9.17
CA LYS A 298 -52.36 16.31 10.10
C LYS A 298 -52.16 15.87 11.56
N GLU A 299 -52.09 14.56 11.80
CA GLU A 299 -51.84 14.00 13.12
C GLU A 299 -50.45 14.39 13.62
N VAL A 300 -49.42 14.25 12.77
CA VAL A 300 -48.05 14.62 13.14
C VAL A 300 -47.93 16.12 13.40
N GLU A 301 -48.58 16.98 12.60
CA GLU A 301 -48.59 18.42 12.86
C GLU A 301 -49.19 18.75 14.24
N GLN A 302 -50.33 18.12 14.58
CA GLN A 302 -50.97 18.29 15.90
C GLN A 302 -50.10 17.80 17.05
N LEU A 303 -49.56 16.58 16.94
CA LEU A 303 -48.67 15.99 17.94
C LEU A 303 -47.37 16.79 18.09
N PHE A 304 -46.85 17.37 17.00
CA PHE A 304 -45.66 18.19 17.06
C PHE A 304 -45.92 19.54 17.75
N ARG A 305 -47.11 20.12 17.55
CA ARG A 305 -47.57 21.38 18.15
C ARG A 305 -47.90 21.22 19.64
N HIS A 306 -48.46 20.08 20.03
CA HIS A 306 -48.89 19.80 21.41
C HIS A 306 -48.38 18.42 21.89
N PRO A 307 -47.09 18.32 22.26
CA PRO A 307 -46.48 17.05 22.68
C PRO A 307 -47.18 16.41 23.89
N GLN A 308 -47.81 17.22 24.75
CA GLN A 308 -48.48 16.78 25.97
C GLN A 308 -49.73 15.94 25.70
N LEU A 309 -50.30 16.02 24.49
CA LEU A 309 -51.47 15.20 24.12
C LEU A 309 -51.17 13.69 24.15
N ILE A 310 -49.90 13.29 24.09
CA ILE A 310 -49.49 11.88 24.05
C ILE A 310 -49.79 11.14 25.37
N GLU A 311 -49.66 11.82 26.51
CA GLU A 311 -49.95 11.21 27.83
C GLU A 311 -51.46 11.00 28.05
N ASP A 312 -52.30 11.77 27.35
CA ASP A 312 -53.76 11.79 27.53
C ASP A 312 -54.54 10.97 26.48
N SER A 313 -53.92 10.48 25.39
CA SER A 313 -54.68 10.13 24.16
C SER A 313 -54.33 8.83 23.44
N SER A 314 -54.04 7.74 24.16
CA SER A 314 -53.70 6.40 23.59
C SER A 314 -54.79 5.73 22.70
N ARG A 315 -55.86 6.44 22.34
CA ARG A 315 -56.97 5.96 21.50
C ARG A 315 -57.26 6.85 20.27
N TYR A 316 -56.58 7.98 20.08
CA TYR A 316 -56.96 8.97 19.06
C TYR A 316 -55.99 9.09 17.88
N PHE A 317 -54.72 8.65 18.03
CA PHE A 317 -53.71 8.77 16.99
C PHE A 317 -53.23 7.39 16.52
N ALA A 318 -52.69 7.32 15.30
CA ALA A 318 -52.03 6.11 14.84
C ALA A 318 -50.77 5.83 15.68
N ALA A 319 -50.53 4.56 16.04
CA ALA A 319 -49.37 4.15 16.84
C ALA A 319 -48.02 4.62 16.23
N ALA A 320 -47.93 4.69 14.90
CA ALA A 320 -46.75 5.21 14.21
C ALA A 320 -46.53 6.72 14.43
N SER A 321 -47.62 7.51 14.51
CA SER A 321 -47.58 8.95 14.79
C SER A 321 -47.16 9.24 16.23
N GLU A 322 -47.64 8.45 17.19
CA GLU A 322 -47.26 8.54 18.61
C GLU A 322 -45.79 8.16 18.84
N GLU A 323 -45.34 7.05 18.24
CA GLU A 323 -43.95 6.60 18.31
C GLU A 323 -43.00 7.62 17.65
N LEU A 324 -43.39 8.23 16.53
CA LEU A 324 -42.61 9.29 15.89
C LEU A 324 -42.36 10.48 16.84
N CYS A 325 -43.37 10.88 17.62
CA CYS A 325 -43.24 11.98 18.56
C CYS A 325 -42.43 11.60 19.81
N HIS A 326 -42.53 10.36 20.29
CA HIS A 326 -41.63 9.83 21.33
C HIS A 326 -40.17 9.86 20.86
N ARG A 327 -39.89 9.38 19.64
CA ARG A 327 -38.54 9.41 19.05
C ARG A 327 -38.02 10.83 18.88
N ARG A 328 -38.87 11.76 18.45
CA ARG A 328 -38.53 13.20 18.37
C ARG A 328 -38.05 13.73 19.72
N THR A 329 -38.80 13.45 20.79
CA THR A 329 -38.48 13.91 22.15
C THR A 329 -37.16 13.30 22.64
N GLY A 330 -36.96 12.00 22.41
CA GLY A 330 -35.69 11.33 22.69
C GLY A 330 -34.51 11.95 21.95
N CYS A 331 -34.66 12.27 20.66
CA CYS A 331 -33.64 12.97 19.87
C CYS A 331 -33.28 14.31 20.50
N ILE A 332 -34.27 15.15 20.83
CA ILE A 332 -34.04 16.50 21.38
C ILE A 332 -33.25 16.44 22.69
N LEU A 333 -33.69 15.58 23.63
CA LEU A 333 -33.03 15.44 24.93
C LEU A 333 -31.57 15.00 24.77
N THR A 334 -31.33 13.98 23.95
CA THR A 334 -29.99 13.42 23.74
C THR A 334 -29.09 14.39 22.97
N LEU A 335 -29.61 15.14 21.99
CA LEU A 335 -28.87 16.17 21.27
C LEU A 335 -28.45 17.34 22.17
N LYS A 336 -29.35 17.81 23.05
CA LYS A 336 -29.04 18.87 24.02
C LYS A 336 -27.97 18.42 25.02
N ASP A 337 -28.05 17.16 25.46
CA ASP A 337 -27.06 16.58 26.35
C ASP A 337 -25.69 16.41 25.66
N LEU A 338 -25.68 15.93 24.41
CA LEU A 338 -24.48 15.87 23.59
C LEU A 338 -23.86 17.26 23.40
N SER A 339 -24.66 18.29 23.13
CA SER A 339 -24.20 19.67 22.99
C SER A 339 -23.46 20.16 24.23
N LYS A 340 -24.07 19.98 25.41
CA LYS A 340 -23.45 20.34 26.70
C LYS A 340 -22.14 19.59 26.92
N THR A 341 -22.12 18.29 26.61
CA THR A 341 -20.93 17.44 26.77
C THR A 341 -19.79 17.91 25.86
N LEU A 342 -20.06 18.19 24.58
CA LEU A 342 -19.08 18.68 23.61
C LEU A 342 -18.49 20.04 24.02
N VAL A 343 -19.32 20.95 24.55
CA VAL A 343 -18.86 22.23 25.08
C VAL A 343 -17.99 22.02 26.32
N ALA A 344 -18.39 21.13 27.24
CA ALA A 344 -17.66 20.86 28.47
C ALA A 344 -16.26 20.26 28.21
N VAL A 345 -16.10 19.38 27.21
CA VAL A 345 -14.79 18.82 26.83
C VAL A 345 -13.95 19.78 25.98
N GLY A 346 -14.47 20.97 25.65
CA GLY A 346 -13.77 21.96 24.84
C GLY A 346 -13.56 21.49 23.39
N PHE A 347 -14.56 20.85 22.80
CA PHE A 347 -14.46 20.31 21.45
C PHE A 347 -14.13 21.41 20.42
N PRO A 348 -13.20 21.19 19.48
CA PRO A 348 -12.57 22.30 18.78
C PRO A 348 -13.47 22.90 17.71
N VAL A 349 -13.24 24.20 17.45
CA VAL A 349 -13.73 24.93 16.28
C VAL A 349 -12.53 25.68 15.71
N PHE A 350 -12.16 25.39 14.47
CA PHE A 350 -10.95 25.94 13.86
C PHE A 350 -11.28 27.17 13.02
N ARG A 351 -10.50 28.25 13.18
CA ARG A 351 -10.67 29.47 12.37
C ARG A 351 -9.94 29.34 11.03
N LYS A 352 -8.83 28.59 11.00
CA LYS A 352 -7.98 28.45 9.82
C LYS A 352 -7.66 26.99 9.56
N LYS A 353 -7.74 26.59 8.29
CA LYS A 353 -7.55 25.19 7.85
C LYS A 353 -6.19 24.59 8.21
N TYR A 354 -5.13 25.39 8.30
CA TYR A 354 -3.78 24.90 8.67
C TYR A 354 -3.68 24.43 10.13
N GLU A 355 -4.66 24.75 10.98
CA GLU A 355 -4.69 24.28 12.38
C GLU A 355 -5.04 22.79 12.47
N ILE A 356 -5.78 22.26 11.48
CA ILE A 356 -6.23 20.87 11.45
C ILE A 356 -5.06 19.89 11.30
N PRO A 357 -4.09 20.07 10.39
CA PRO A 357 -2.90 19.22 10.37
C PRO A 357 -2.18 19.16 11.72
N ILE A 358 -2.05 20.29 12.41
CA ILE A 358 -1.40 20.37 13.73
C ILE A 358 -2.21 19.56 14.76
N PHE A 359 -3.53 19.68 14.74
CA PHE A 359 -4.43 18.85 15.54
C PHE A 359 -4.21 17.35 15.24
N CYS A 360 -4.27 16.94 13.96
CA CYS A 360 -4.05 15.55 13.56
C CYS A 360 -2.70 14.99 14.04
N PHE A 361 -1.62 15.77 13.92
CA PHE A 361 -0.31 15.35 14.42
C PHE A 361 -0.30 15.19 15.94
N ASN A 362 -0.94 16.09 16.67
CA ASN A 362 -1.01 16.01 18.13
C ASN A 362 -1.84 14.84 18.62
N GLN A 363 -2.89 14.44 17.90
CA GLN A 363 -3.78 13.36 18.34
C GLN A 363 -3.37 11.96 17.82
N ALA A 364 -2.59 11.87 16.74
CA ALA A 364 -2.17 10.59 16.19
C ALA A 364 -1.15 9.86 17.09
N SER A 365 -1.44 8.59 17.37
CA SER A 365 -0.54 7.66 18.07
C SER A 365 0.41 6.94 17.11
N LEU A 366 0.00 6.72 15.86
CA LEU A 366 0.81 6.07 14.82
C LEU A 366 0.90 6.95 13.57
N ILE A 367 2.12 7.32 13.19
CA ILE A 367 2.40 8.09 11.98
C ILE A 367 3.17 7.22 10.98
N LEU A 368 2.66 7.10 9.76
CA LEU A 368 3.20 6.29 8.67
C LEU A 368 3.71 7.21 7.56
N CYS A 369 4.96 7.06 7.13
CA CYS A 369 5.49 7.81 5.98
C CYS A 369 6.72 7.13 5.36
N THR A 370 7.29 7.70 4.30
CA THR A 370 8.63 7.30 3.85
C THR A 370 9.71 7.97 4.71
N ALA A 371 10.89 7.35 4.84
CA ALA A 371 12.01 7.91 5.61
C ALA A 371 12.33 9.35 5.19
N ALA A 372 12.37 9.63 3.88
CA ALA A 372 12.54 10.99 3.38
C ALA A 372 11.38 11.92 3.74
N THR A 373 10.13 11.46 3.79
CA THR A 373 8.96 12.30 4.13
C THR A 373 8.91 12.66 5.62
N SER A 374 9.46 11.81 6.49
CA SER A 374 9.58 12.08 7.92
C SER A 374 10.27 13.41 8.22
N TYR A 375 11.09 13.92 7.28
CA TYR A 375 11.70 15.25 7.38
C TYR A 375 10.69 16.36 7.70
N LYS A 376 9.46 16.27 7.17
CA LYS A 376 8.40 17.26 7.43
C LYS A 376 8.04 17.38 8.92
N LEU A 377 8.25 16.32 9.70
CA LEU A 377 7.93 16.29 11.12
C LEU A 377 8.88 17.17 11.95
N HIS A 378 10.07 17.49 11.44
CA HIS A 378 11.02 18.40 12.09
C HIS A 378 10.53 19.85 12.19
N SER A 379 9.51 20.22 11.41
CA SER A 379 8.86 21.55 11.46
C SER A 379 7.50 21.52 12.17
N VAL A 380 7.02 20.36 12.60
CA VAL A 380 5.73 20.23 13.28
C VAL A 380 5.94 20.34 14.78
N ARG A 381 5.26 21.31 15.41
CA ARG A 381 5.23 21.41 16.88
C ARG A 381 4.23 20.42 17.45
N MET A 382 4.72 19.25 17.84
CA MET A 382 3.93 18.25 18.58
C MET A 382 3.95 18.56 20.07
N LYS A 383 2.81 18.44 20.76
CA LYS A 383 2.70 18.60 22.22
C LYS A 383 3.45 17.48 22.94
N GLU A 384 3.33 16.26 22.44
CA GLU A 384 4.03 15.08 22.92
C GLU A 384 4.94 14.54 21.81
N PRO A 385 6.18 14.13 22.13
CA PRO A 385 7.09 13.63 21.14
C PRO A 385 6.71 12.23 20.65
N LEU A 386 7.28 11.84 19.51
CA LEU A 386 7.29 10.45 19.08
C LEU A 386 8.39 9.71 19.85
N GLU A 387 8.10 8.52 20.37
CA GLU A 387 9.00 7.80 21.26
C GLU A 387 9.67 6.59 20.60
N VAL A 388 8.97 5.95 19.66
CA VAL A 388 9.41 4.74 18.97
C VAL A 388 9.49 5.00 17.47
N LEU A 389 10.61 4.64 16.87
CA LEU A 389 10.83 4.61 15.44
C LEU A 389 10.83 3.16 14.95
N VAL A 390 9.96 2.84 14.01
CA VAL A 390 9.95 1.58 13.28
C VAL A 390 10.35 1.85 11.84
N ILE A 391 11.38 1.17 11.33
CA ILE A 391 11.78 1.24 9.93
C ILE A 391 11.60 -0.14 9.30
N ASP A 392 10.61 -0.30 8.42
CA ASP A 392 10.44 -1.51 7.61
C ASP A 392 11.21 -1.37 6.28
N GLU A 393 11.70 -2.49 5.77
CA GLU A 393 12.67 -2.57 4.67
C GLU A 393 13.93 -1.71 4.91
N ALA A 394 14.41 -1.67 6.16
CA ALA A 394 15.56 -0.89 6.60
C ALA A 394 16.85 -1.21 5.83
N ALA A 395 17.01 -2.45 5.35
CA ALA A 395 18.15 -2.86 4.54
C ALA A 395 18.23 -2.19 3.16
N GLN A 396 17.13 -1.57 2.69
CA GLN A 396 17.07 -0.85 1.41
C GLN A 396 17.30 0.66 1.55
N LEU A 397 17.46 1.17 2.77
CA LEU A 397 17.79 2.57 3.03
C LEU A 397 19.30 2.76 3.08
N LYS A 398 19.78 3.90 2.57
CA LYS A 398 21.11 4.37 2.92
C LYS A 398 21.13 4.74 4.39
N GLU A 399 22.28 4.58 5.04
CA GLU A 399 22.43 4.97 6.43
C GLU A 399 22.04 6.44 6.67
N CYS A 400 22.43 7.33 5.76
CA CYS A 400 22.09 8.75 5.81
C CYS A 400 20.59 9.06 5.65
N GLU A 401 19.81 8.18 5.02
CA GLU A 401 18.35 8.31 4.95
C GLU A 401 17.69 7.91 6.27
N SER A 402 18.25 6.93 6.98
CA SER A 402 17.79 6.51 8.32
C SER A 402 18.03 7.59 9.37
N ALA A 403 19.04 8.45 9.17
CA ALA A 403 19.31 9.58 10.05
C ALA A 403 18.16 10.60 10.11
N ILE A 404 17.37 10.75 9.03
CA ILE A 404 16.27 11.71 8.96
C ILE A 404 15.23 11.50 10.09
N PRO A 405 14.64 10.29 10.24
CA PRO A 405 13.72 10.03 11.35
C PRO A 405 14.43 9.85 12.69
N LEU A 406 15.66 9.34 12.74
CA LEU A 406 16.40 9.15 14.01
C LEU A 406 16.66 10.49 14.73
N GLN A 407 16.85 11.57 13.97
CA GLN A 407 17.07 12.91 14.50
C GLN A 407 15.81 13.56 15.10
N LEU A 408 14.62 12.96 14.97
CA LEU A 408 13.41 13.55 15.53
C LEU A 408 13.47 13.58 17.07
N PRO A 409 13.14 14.71 17.71
CA PRO A 409 13.18 14.84 19.16
C PRO A 409 12.28 13.81 19.85
N GLY A 410 12.82 13.21 20.93
CA GLY A 410 12.10 12.28 21.80
C GLY A 410 12.06 10.82 21.33
N ILE A 411 12.57 10.49 20.14
CA ILE A 411 12.75 9.09 19.73
C ILE A 411 13.78 8.44 20.67
N ARG A 412 13.33 7.45 21.43
CA ARG A 412 14.16 6.70 22.40
C ARG A 412 14.47 5.29 21.92
N HIS A 413 13.57 4.70 21.15
CA HIS A 413 13.72 3.34 20.67
C HIS A 413 13.63 3.28 19.15
N ALA A 414 14.54 2.53 18.53
CA ALA A 414 14.52 2.25 17.10
C ALA A 414 14.38 0.74 16.87
N ILE A 415 13.48 0.36 15.98
CA ILE A 415 13.24 -1.01 15.57
C ILE A 415 13.46 -1.05 14.05
N LEU A 416 14.50 -1.73 13.61
CA LEU A 416 14.86 -1.85 12.20
C LEU A 416 14.50 -3.25 11.72
N ILE A 417 13.66 -3.33 10.69
CA ILE A 417 13.23 -4.59 10.09
C ILE A 417 13.74 -4.63 8.65
N GLY A 418 14.45 -5.70 8.29
CA GLY A 418 15.10 -5.77 6.98
C GLY A 418 15.60 -7.15 6.61
N ASP A 419 16.33 -7.19 5.50
CA ASP A 419 17.03 -8.36 5.00
C ASP A 419 18.23 -7.90 4.16
N GLU A 420 19.40 -7.86 4.79
CA GLU A 420 20.69 -7.47 4.21
C GLU A 420 21.19 -8.46 3.14
N CYS A 421 20.60 -9.67 3.08
CA CYS A 421 20.88 -10.63 2.02
C CYS A 421 20.14 -10.30 0.71
N GLN A 422 19.22 -9.34 0.71
CA GLN A 422 18.56 -8.82 -0.51
C GLN A 422 19.20 -7.50 -0.98
N LEU A 423 18.63 -6.92 -2.04
CA LEU A 423 19.17 -5.73 -2.70
C LEU A 423 19.36 -4.55 -1.72
N PRO A 424 20.56 -3.93 -1.71
CA PRO A 424 20.86 -2.76 -0.89
C PRO A 424 20.26 -1.49 -1.53
N ALA A 425 20.48 -0.35 -0.90
CA ALA A 425 20.03 0.93 -1.44
C ALA A 425 20.69 1.25 -2.80
N MET A 426 19.90 1.77 -3.75
CA MET A 426 20.41 2.10 -5.07
C MET A 426 21.38 3.29 -5.05
N VAL A 427 22.56 3.08 -5.62
CA VAL A 427 23.61 4.10 -5.81
C VAL A 427 23.96 4.19 -7.28
N GLN A 428 23.80 5.39 -7.87
CA GLN A 428 24.08 5.63 -9.29
C GLN A 428 25.56 5.86 -9.57
N SER A 429 26.26 6.52 -8.64
CA SER A 429 27.69 6.82 -8.78
C SER A 429 28.54 5.59 -8.48
N LYS A 430 29.41 5.22 -9.42
CA LYS A 430 30.35 4.11 -9.24
C LYS A 430 31.30 4.34 -8.06
N ALA A 431 31.86 5.55 -7.94
CA ALA A 431 32.73 5.91 -6.82
C ALA A 431 32.01 5.77 -5.46
N CYS A 432 30.74 6.17 -5.37
CA CYS A 432 29.96 5.98 -4.15
C CYS A 432 29.65 4.49 -3.88
N SER A 433 29.44 3.70 -4.93
CA SER A 433 29.25 2.24 -4.79
C SER A 433 30.53 1.56 -4.28
N GLU A 434 31.69 1.96 -4.78
CA GLU A 434 33.01 1.47 -4.34
C GLU A 434 33.30 1.88 -2.89
N ALA A 435 32.80 3.04 -2.44
CA ALA A 435 32.85 3.49 -1.05
C ALA A 435 31.75 2.91 -0.14
N GLU A 436 31.02 1.88 -0.59
CA GLU A 436 29.92 1.24 0.16
C GLU A 436 28.80 2.19 0.62
N PHE A 437 28.58 3.31 -0.09
CA PHE A 437 27.55 4.30 0.27
C PHE A 437 26.12 3.72 0.25
N GLY A 438 25.93 2.59 -0.42
CA GLY A 438 24.66 1.84 -0.46
C GLY A 438 24.43 0.95 0.77
N ARG A 439 25.45 0.75 1.63
CA ARG A 439 25.33 -0.05 2.85
C ARG A 439 24.30 0.59 3.77
N SER A 440 23.38 -0.24 4.24
CA SER A 440 22.32 0.22 5.15
C SER A 440 22.81 0.28 6.58
N LEU A 441 22.10 1.06 7.41
CA LEU A 441 22.33 1.04 8.84
C LEU A 441 22.11 -0.37 9.44
N PHE A 442 21.08 -1.06 8.96
CA PHE A 442 20.75 -2.42 9.38
C PHE A 442 21.91 -3.40 9.15
N GLU A 443 22.50 -3.35 7.95
CA GLU A 443 23.64 -4.19 7.57
C GLU A 443 24.87 -3.87 8.41
N ARG A 444 25.20 -2.57 8.59
CA ARG A 444 26.34 -2.17 9.43
C ARG A 444 26.22 -2.70 10.86
N LEU A 445 25.06 -2.54 11.49
CA LEU A 445 24.83 -3.01 12.86
C LEU A 445 24.89 -4.54 12.96
N THR A 446 24.40 -5.24 11.94
CA THR A 446 24.50 -6.71 11.87
C THR A 446 25.97 -7.15 11.78
N LEU A 447 26.78 -6.47 10.97
CA LEU A 447 28.23 -6.73 10.84
C LEU A 447 29.00 -6.43 12.12
N LEU A 448 28.57 -5.44 12.90
CA LEU A 448 29.13 -5.11 14.22
C LEU A 448 28.70 -6.11 15.31
N GLY A 449 27.89 -7.12 14.99
CA GLY A 449 27.49 -8.17 15.92
C GLY A 449 26.32 -7.80 16.83
N HIS A 450 25.54 -6.76 16.49
CA HIS A 450 24.31 -6.48 17.23
C HIS A 450 23.34 -7.68 17.18
N PRO A 451 22.62 -7.99 18.27
CA PRO A 451 21.64 -9.06 18.27
C PRO A 451 20.54 -8.84 17.23
N VAL A 452 20.22 -9.91 16.49
CA VAL A 452 19.19 -9.90 15.44
C VAL A 452 18.16 -10.99 15.72
N HIS A 453 16.89 -10.61 15.75
CA HIS A 453 15.76 -11.54 15.78
C HIS A 453 15.53 -12.07 14.36
N LEU A 454 15.79 -13.36 14.13
CA LEU A 454 15.58 -13.99 12.83
C LEU A 454 14.16 -14.56 12.74
N LEU A 455 13.38 -14.10 11.76
CA LEU A 455 12.12 -14.75 11.39
C LEU A 455 12.45 -16.02 10.59
N ASN A 456 12.21 -17.20 11.17
CA ASN A 456 12.83 -18.44 10.72
C ASN A 456 11.89 -19.41 9.98
N ILE A 457 10.66 -19.03 9.67
CA ILE A 457 9.71 -19.86 8.90
C ILE A 457 9.23 -19.11 7.67
N GLN A 458 9.38 -19.69 6.48
CA GLN A 458 8.89 -19.14 5.22
C GLN A 458 7.56 -19.80 4.80
N TYR A 459 6.63 -18.98 4.31
CA TYR A 459 5.24 -19.38 3.98
C TYR A 459 4.89 -19.18 2.49
N ARG A 460 5.89 -18.95 1.63
CA ARG A 460 5.69 -18.51 0.23
C ARG A 460 6.15 -19.55 -0.79
N MET A 461 7.39 -20.00 -0.70
CA MET A 461 8.04 -20.77 -1.74
C MET A 461 7.74 -22.26 -1.53
N HIS A 462 7.54 -23.00 -2.62
CA HIS A 462 7.59 -24.45 -2.58
C HIS A 462 8.96 -24.93 -2.02
N PRO A 463 9.03 -26.00 -1.20
CA PRO A 463 10.28 -26.46 -0.58
C PRO A 463 11.46 -26.67 -1.55
N LEU A 464 11.19 -27.20 -2.76
CA LEU A 464 12.22 -27.35 -3.81
C LEU A 464 12.81 -26.02 -4.31
N ILE A 465 12.10 -24.91 -4.15
CA ILE A 465 12.57 -23.55 -4.48
C ILE A 465 13.33 -22.97 -3.29
N SER A 466 12.79 -23.06 -2.07
CA SER A 466 13.38 -22.44 -0.86
C SER A 466 14.70 -23.09 -0.43
N CYS A 467 14.89 -24.38 -0.73
CA CYS A 467 16.06 -25.17 -0.31
C CYS A 467 17.39 -24.50 -0.67
N PHE A 468 17.60 -24.12 -1.94
CA PHE A 468 18.88 -23.54 -2.37
C PHE A 468 19.14 -22.16 -1.75
N PRO A 469 18.24 -21.16 -1.82
CA PRO A 469 18.46 -19.87 -1.17
C PRO A 469 18.70 -19.99 0.34
N ASN A 470 18.00 -20.89 1.03
CA ASN A 470 18.21 -21.14 2.46
C ASN A 470 19.65 -21.59 2.77
N SER A 471 20.16 -22.56 2.00
CA SER A 471 21.52 -23.08 2.18
C SER A 471 22.60 -22.02 1.92
N ILE A 472 22.43 -21.21 0.86
CA ILE A 472 23.45 -20.27 0.40
C ILE A 472 23.45 -18.95 1.17
N PHE A 473 22.27 -18.38 1.43
CA PHE A 473 22.16 -17.02 1.96
C PHE A 473 21.82 -16.98 3.46
N TYR A 474 21.26 -18.06 4.00
CA TYR A 474 20.72 -18.07 5.37
C TYR A 474 21.26 -19.23 6.23
N SER A 475 22.33 -19.88 5.79
CA SER A 475 23.03 -20.95 6.53
C SER A 475 22.11 -22.09 6.97
N GLY A 476 21.05 -22.39 6.20
CA GLY A 476 20.09 -23.44 6.52
C GLY A 476 19.17 -23.14 7.73
N LYS A 477 19.13 -21.89 8.21
CA LYS A 477 18.37 -21.52 9.42
C LYS A 477 16.88 -21.30 9.18
N ILE A 478 16.41 -21.35 7.93
CA ILE A 478 15.01 -21.10 7.57
C ILE A 478 14.28 -22.42 7.38
N GLN A 479 13.09 -22.52 7.93
CA GLN A 479 12.19 -23.67 7.82
C GLN A 479 11.03 -23.34 6.89
N ASP A 480 10.45 -24.38 6.28
CA ASP A 480 9.24 -24.26 5.48
C ASP A 480 7.99 -24.43 6.38
N GLY A 481 7.02 -23.53 6.23
CA GLY A 481 5.73 -23.59 6.94
C GLY A 481 4.82 -24.70 6.45
N ASP A 482 3.86 -25.12 7.29
CA ASP A 482 2.97 -26.24 6.95
C ASP A 482 2.12 -25.99 5.71
N ASN A 483 1.78 -24.72 5.44
CA ASN A 483 1.03 -24.34 4.25
C ASN A 483 1.75 -24.71 2.95
N VAL A 484 3.09 -24.57 2.89
CA VAL A 484 3.89 -24.87 1.69
C VAL A 484 4.33 -26.33 1.62
N LYS A 485 4.35 -27.04 2.76
CA LYS A 485 4.59 -28.48 2.83
C LYS A 485 3.35 -29.31 2.49
N SER A 486 2.17 -28.71 2.56
CA SER A 486 0.93 -29.38 2.20
C SER A 486 1.01 -29.98 0.80
N SER A 487 0.57 -31.22 0.66
CA SER A 487 0.52 -31.87 -0.64
C SER A 487 -0.38 -31.11 -1.63
N THR A 488 -1.29 -30.25 -1.19
CA THR A 488 -2.15 -29.41 -2.05
C THR A 488 -1.50 -28.12 -2.51
N TYR A 489 -0.31 -27.77 -1.99
CA TYR A 489 0.39 -26.55 -2.36
C TYR A 489 0.98 -26.67 -3.77
N GLY A 490 0.56 -25.79 -4.69
CA GLY A 490 1.09 -25.77 -6.06
C GLY A 490 0.73 -27.00 -6.92
N LYS A 491 -0.33 -27.74 -6.56
CA LYS A 491 -0.60 -29.11 -7.08
C LYS A 491 -1.11 -29.20 -8.53
N ASN A 492 -1.02 -28.14 -9.32
CA ASN A 492 -1.67 -28.12 -10.62
C ASN A 492 -0.77 -28.39 -11.81
N GLY A 493 0.49 -28.82 -11.60
CA GLY A 493 1.39 -29.28 -12.67
C GLY A 493 1.15 -28.53 -13.96
N TYR A 494 1.35 -27.21 -13.94
CA TYR A 494 0.75 -26.28 -14.92
C TYR A 494 1.10 -26.67 -16.36
N LEU A 495 2.23 -27.35 -16.55
CA LEU A 495 2.58 -28.08 -17.76
C LEU A 495 3.01 -29.51 -17.39
N PRO A 496 2.74 -30.50 -18.27
CA PRO A 496 3.09 -31.89 -18.02
C PRO A 496 4.59 -32.16 -18.23
N GLY A 497 5.19 -32.94 -17.33
CA GLY A 497 6.56 -33.44 -17.45
C GLY A 497 7.52 -32.88 -16.39
N PRO A 498 8.65 -33.57 -16.15
CA PRO A 498 9.58 -33.25 -15.05
C PRO A 498 10.24 -31.87 -15.21
N MET A 499 10.44 -31.41 -16.45
CA MET A 499 11.02 -30.09 -16.76
C MET A 499 10.17 -28.93 -16.22
N PHE A 500 8.87 -29.13 -16.00
CA PHE A 500 7.95 -28.08 -15.52
C PHE A 500 7.59 -28.24 -14.04
N GLY A 501 8.45 -28.91 -13.28
CA GLY A 501 8.33 -29.02 -11.84
C GLY A 501 8.48 -27.68 -11.10
N PRO A 502 8.39 -27.70 -9.76
CA PRO A 502 8.50 -26.50 -8.93
C PRO A 502 9.84 -25.76 -9.06
N TYR A 503 10.92 -26.48 -9.38
CA TYR A 503 12.24 -25.91 -9.59
C TYR A 503 12.91 -26.58 -10.79
N SER A 504 13.27 -25.79 -11.80
CA SER A 504 13.93 -26.31 -13.00
C SER A 504 14.97 -25.33 -13.52
N PHE A 505 16.15 -25.84 -13.82
CA PHE A 505 17.16 -25.16 -14.63
C PHE A 505 17.10 -25.69 -16.05
N MET A 506 16.73 -24.83 -16.99
CA MET A 506 16.58 -25.12 -18.42
C MET A 506 17.79 -24.55 -19.17
N SER A 507 18.75 -25.41 -19.46
CA SER A 507 19.99 -25.06 -20.16
C SER A 507 19.70 -24.79 -21.64
N VAL A 508 20.03 -23.57 -22.08
CA VAL A 508 19.89 -23.11 -23.46
C VAL A 508 21.30 -23.05 -24.09
N THR A 509 21.63 -23.99 -24.96
CA THR A 509 22.97 -24.11 -25.56
C THR A 509 23.08 -23.39 -26.91
N GLY A 510 21.99 -23.28 -27.66
CA GLY A 510 21.93 -22.55 -28.94
C GLY A 510 21.81 -21.03 -28.85
N GLY A 511 21.70 -20.47 -27.64
CA GLY A 511 21.53 -19.03 -27.43
C GLY A 511 22.82 -18.23 -27.51
N ARG A 512 22.82 -17.13 -28.28
CA ARG A 512 23.92 -16.15 -28.32
C ARG A 512 23.50 -14.86 -27.61
N GLU A 513 24.40 -14.34 -26.79
CA GLU A 513 24.22 -13.01 -26.21
C GLU A 513 24.59 -11.93 -27.23
N GLU A 514 23.77 -10.88 -27.31
CA GLU A 514 24.01 -9.73 -28.17
C GLU A 514 23.75 -8.43 -27.41
N PHE A 515 24.36 -7.34 -27.86
CA PHE A 515 24.08 -6.01 -27.33
C PHE A 515 22.76 -5.47 -27.88
N ASP A 516 22.14 -4.55 -27.14
CA ASP A 516 21.07 -3.72 -27.70
C ASP A 516 21.58 -2.73 -28.75
N ASP A 517 20.63 -2.11 -29.46
CA ASP A 517 20.92 -1.21 -30.58
C ASP A 517 21.76 0.02 -30.16
N VAL A 518 21.79 0.34 -28.86
CA VAL A 518 22.55 1.45 -28.25
C VAL A 518 23.86 0.98 -27.58
N GLY A 519 24.12 -0.34 -27.51
CA GLY A 519 25.36 -0.91 -26.98
C GLY A 519 25.52 -0.87 -25.46
N ARG A 520 24.45 -0.62 -24.69
CA ARG A 520 24.50 -0.40 -23.22
C ARG A 520 24.01 -1.57 -22.39
N SER A 521 23.27 -2.51 -22.98
CA SER A 521 22.72 -3.67 -22.28
C SER A 521 22.73 -4.91 -23.19
N ARG A 522 22.41 -6.08 -22.64
CA ARG A 522 22.49 -7.37 -23.35
C ARG A 522 21.15 -8.06 -23.41
N ARG A 523 20.93 -8.84 -24.47
CA ARG A 523 19.76 -9.69 -24.68
C ARG A 523 20.17 -11.02 -25.30
N ASN A 524 19.31 -12.02 -25.18
CA ASN A 524 19.46 -13.34 -25.77
C ASN A 524 18.09 -13.73 -26.35
N MET A 525 17.95 -13.63 -27.67
CA MET A 525 16.67 -13.82 -28.35
C MET A 525 16.17 -15.27 -28.29
N THR A 526 17.07 -16.25 -28.18
CA THR A 526 16.68 -17.65 -27.98
C THR A 526 15.99 -17.85 -26.64
N GLU A 527 16.51 -17.26 -25.56
CA GLU A 527 15.83 -17.26 -24.26
C GLU A 527 14.49 -16.51 -24.30
N VAL A 528 14.39 -15.40 -25.05
CA VAL A 528 13.11 -14.70 -25.25
C VAL A 528 12.07 -15.62 -25.87
N ASP A 529 12.46 -16.37 -26.89
CA ASP A 529 11.54 -17.22 -27.66
C ASP A 529 11.04 -18.40 -26.84
N ILE A 530 11.94 -19.02 -26.07
CA ILE A 530 11.59 -20.07 -25.11
C ILE A 530 10.66 -19.52 -24.04
N ALA A 531 10.96 -18.36 -23.43
CA ALA A 531 10.12 -17.75 -22.41
C ALA A 531 8.69 -17.49 -22.91
N LEU A 532 8.54 -16.97 -24.14
CA LEU A 532 7.23 -16.74 -24.73
C LEU A 532 6.49 -18.04 -25.05
N LYS A 533 7.19 -19.08 -25.51
CA LYS A 533 6.60 -20.40 -25.74
C LYS A 533 6.08 -21.00 -24.43
N LEU A 534 6.83 -20.86 -23.33
CA LEU A 534 6.39 -21.29 -22.01
C LEU A 534 5.14 -20.54 -21.56
N VAL A 535 5.10 -19.21 -21.69
CA VAL A 535 3.91 -18.41 -21.33
C VAL A 535 2.69 -18.81 -22.17
N LYS A 536 2.86 -19.03 -23.48
CA LYS A 536 1.77 -19.47 -24.37
C LYS A 536 1.24 -20.84 -23.98
N ASN A 537 2.12 -21.77 -23.63
CA ASN A 537 1.72 -23.10 -23.17
C ASN A 537 1.00 -23.02 -21.82
N LEU A 538 1.50 -22.21 -20.88
CA LEU A 538 0.84 -21.94 -19.59
C LEU A 538 -0.57 -21.38 -19.80
N TYR A 539 -0.74 -20.45 -20.74
CA TYR A 539 -2.05 -19.90 -21.05
C TYR A 539 -3.02 -20.94 -21.64
N LYS A 540 -2.53 -21.82 -22.54
CA LYS A 540 -3.33 -22.93 -23.08
C LYS A 540 -3.77 -23.89 -21.97
N ALA A 541 -2.84 -24.24 -21.08
CA ALA A 541 -3.13 -25.11 -19.93
C ALA A 541 -4.12 -24.43 -18.95
N PHE A 542 -3.93 -23.15 -18.65
CA PHE A 542 -4.83 -22.36 -17.81
C PHE A 542 -6.27 -22.39 -18.32
N LYS A 543 -6.48 -22.17 -19.64
CA LYS A 543 -7.80 -22.25 -20.28
C LYS A 543 -8.49 -23.60 -20.15
N GLY A 544 -7.71 -24.69 -20.11
CA GLY A 544 -8.23 -26.05 -19.94
C GLY A 544 -8.39 -26.49 -18.49
N SER A 545 -7.98 -25.65 -17.53
CA SER A 545 -7.93 -25.98 -16.11
C SER A 545 -9.12 -25.42 -15.34
N LYS A 546 -9.34 -25.92 -14.11
CA LYS A 546 -10.32 -25.35 -13.15
C LYS A 546 -9.76 -24.13 -12.41
N GLU A 547 -8.54 -23.68 -12.72
CA GLU A 547 -7.94 -22.54 -12.02
C GLU A 547 -8.62 -21.23 -12.37
N LYS A 548 -8.84 -20.42 -11.35
CA LYS A 548 -9.49 -19.11 -11.51
C LYS A 548 -8.50 -18.00 -11.77
N LYS A 549 -7.27 -18.12 -11.26
CA LYS A 549 -6.23 -17.10 -11.38
C LYS A 549 -4.85 -17.73 -11.52
N LEU A 550 -4.01 -17.16 -12.37
CA LEU A 550 -2.62 -17.51 -12.53
C LEU A 550 -1.78 -16.26 -12.80
N SER A 551 -0.71 -16.11 -12.04
CA SER A 551 0.22 -14.99 -12.14
C SER A 551 1.62 -15.43 -12.55
N ILE A 552 2.19 -14.77 -13.56
CA ILE A 552 3.48 -15.14 -14.14
C ILE A 552 4.41 -13.92 -14.14
N GLY A 553 5.62 -14.09 -13.62
CA GLY A 553 6.69 -13.10 -13.70
C GLY A 553 7.79 -13.55 -14.65
N LEU A 554 8.08 -12.75 -15.67
CA LEU A 554 9.28 -12.87 -16.50
C LEU A 554 10.32 -11.87 -15.99
N ILE A 555 11.43 -12.37 -15.44
CA ILE A 555 12.47 -11.51 -14.86
C ILE A 555 13.83 -11.73 -15.52
N SER A 556 14.59 -10.65 -15.64
CA SER A 556 15.97 -10.69 -16.12
C SER A 556 16.80 -9.57 -15.47
N PRO A 557 18.11 -9.75 -15.23
CA PRO A 557 18.95 -8.68 -14.73
C PRO A 557 19.27 -7.61 -15.80
N TYR A 558 18.97 -7.85 -17.08
CA TYR A 558 19.31 -6.95 -18.18
C TYR A 558 18.08 -6.21 -18.74
N SER A 559 18.13 -4.89 -18.76
CA SER A 559 17.04 -4.04 -19.28
C SER A 559 16.74 -4.31 -20.76
N ALA A 560 17.75 -4.58 -21.60
CA ALA A 560 17.53 -4.92 -22.99
C ALA A 560 16.75 -6.23 -23.17
N GLN A 561 17.01 -7.24 -22.34
CA GLN A 561 16.23 -8.48 -22.33
C GLN A 561 14.77 -8.22 -21.92
N VAL A 562 14.56 -7.42 -20.87
CA VAL A 562 13.21 -7.03 -20.42
C VAL A 562 12.44 -6.33 -21.54
N ILE A 563 13.08 -5.39 -22.25
CA ILE A 563 12.47 -4.69 -23.39
C ILE A 563 12.18 -5.66 -24.54
N ALA A 564 13.12 -6.56 -24.87
CA ALA A 564 12.94 -7.54 -25.94
C ALA A 564 11.75 -8.49 -25.66
N ILE A 565 11.65 -8.98 -24.43
CA ILE A 565 10.53 -9.81 -23.98
C ILE A 565 9.22 -9.02 -24.08
N LYS A 566 9.15 -7.79 -23.55
CA LYS A 566 7.94 -6.94 -23.63
C LYS A 566 7.52 -6.68 -25.07
N LYS A 567 8.47 -6.31 -25.93
CA LYS A 567 8.23 -6.01 -27.35
C LYS A 567 7.64 -7.21 -28.08
N LYS A 568 8.15 -8.42 -27.81
CA LYS A 568 7.70 -9.64 -28.50
C LYS A 568 6.44 -10.26 -27.86
N LEU A 569 6.21 -10.04 -26.56
CA LEU A 569 4.95 -10.38 -25.88
C LEU A 569 3.79 -9.50 -26.35
N GLY A 570 4.06 -8.21 -26.58
CA GLY A 570 3.03 -7.21 -26.91
C GLY A 570 1.93 -7.17 -25.85
N ASN A 571 0.70 -6.90 -26.29
CA ASN A 571 -0.47 -6.79 -25.42
C ASN A 571 -1.29 -8.09 -25.39
N GLU A 572 -0.71 -9.24 -25.81
CA GLU A 572 -1.40 -10.52 -26.04
C GLU A 572 -2.21 -11.01 -24.81
N PHE A 573 -1.76 -10.66 -23.60
CA PHE A 573 -2.35 -11.12 -22.33
C PHE A 573 -2.93 -10.00 -21.43
N GLU A 574 -2.92 -8.73 -21.84
CA GLU A 574 -3.32 -7.61 -20.96
C GLU A 574 -4.82 -7.58 -20.60
N GLN A 575 -5.67 -8.22 -21.41
CA GLN A 575 -7.13 -8.26 -21.23
C GLN A 575 -7.67 -9.66 -20.91
N LYS A 576 -6.81 -10.56 -20.41
CA LYS A 576 -7.22 -11.94 -20.10
C LYS A 576 -7.56 -12.05 -18.61
N ASP A 577 -8.85 -12.14 -18.32
CA ASP A 577 -9.31 -12.26 -16.93
C ASP A 577 -8.70 -13.49 -16.25
N GLY A 578 -8.24 -13.31 -15.02
CA GLY A 578 -7.54 -14.33 -14.24
C GLY A 578 -6.11 -14.66 -14.67
N PHE A 579 -5.62 -14.28 -15.86
CA PHE A 579 -4.26 -14.63 -16.32
C PHE A 579 -3.39 -13.38 -16.49
N SER A 580 -2.37 -13.24 -15.64
CA SER A 580 -1.51 -12.03 -15.64
C SER A 580 -0.04 -12.36 -15.90
N VAL A 581 0.62 -11.57 -16.76
CA VAL A 581 2.04 -11.69 -17.09
C VAL A 581 2.74 -10.36 -16.81
N LYS A 582 3.72 -10.36 -15.92
CA LYS A 582 4.53 -9.18 -15.59
C LYS A 582 5.97 -9.37 -16.03
N VAL A 583 6.48 -8.44 -16.83
CA VAL A 583 7.87 -8.46 -17.30
C VAL A 583 8.64 -7.31 -16.66
N LYS A 584 9.65 -7.60 -15.84
CA LYS A 584 10.48 -6.56 -15.20
C LYS A 584 11.93 -6.99 -15.02
N SER A 585 12.79 -6.04 -14.67
CA SER A 585 14.12 -6.38 -14.17
C SER A 585 14.06 -7.00 -12.78
N VAL A 586 15.12 -7.69 -12.35
CA VAL A 586 15.25 -8.22 -10.97
C VAL A 586 15.01 -7.12 -9.94
N ASP A 587 15.71 -5.98 -10.07
CA ASP A 587 15.57 -4.83 -9.19
C ASP A 587 14.13 -4.28 -9.20
N GLY A 588 13.47 -4.22 -10.36
CA GLY A 588 12.08 -3.80 -10.48
C GLY A 588 11.04 -4.79 -9.95
N PHE A 589 11.46 -6.02 -9.62
CA PHE A 589 10.64 -7.08 -9.03
C PHE A 589 10.79 -7.17 -7.49
N GLN A 590 11.63 -6.33 -6.89
CA GLN A 590 11.77 -6.29 -5.43
C GLN A 590 10.43 -6.00 -4.75
N GLY A 591 10.12 -6.76 -3.69
CA GLY A 591 8.81 -6.73 -3.02
C GLY A 591 7.66 -7.44 -3.75
N GLY A 592 7.83 -7.82 -5.02
CA GLY A 592 6.85 -8.60 -5.78
C GLY A 592 6.97 -10.11 -5.55
N GLU A 593 5.92 -10.84 -5.89
CA GLU A 593 5.85 -12.30 -5.96
C GLU A 593 4.84 -12.72 -7.02
N GLU A 594 5.04 -13.87 -7.66
CA GLU A 594 4.05 -14.47 -8.58
C GLU A 594 4.02 -15.99 -8.38
N ASP A 595 2.96 -16.61 -8.89
CA ASP A 595 2.75 -18.05 -8.83
C ASP A 595 3.86 -18.81 -9.58
N ILE A 596 4.22 -18.30 -10.76
CA ILE A 596 5.29 -18.83 -11.61
C ILE A 596 6.29 -17.71 -11.94
N ILE A 597 7.58 -17.97 -11.76
CA ILE A 597 8.65 -17.08 -12.20
C ILE A 597 9.51 -17.78 -13.25
N ILE A 598 9.73 -17.10 -14.37
CA ILE A 598 10.69 -17.50 -15.39
C ILE A 598 11.84 -16.49 -15.39
N ILE A 599 13.05 -16.97 -15.13
CA ILE A 599 14.27 -16.15 -15.02
C ILE A 599 15.07 -16.31 -16.31
N SER A 600 15.30 -15.23 -17.05
CA SER A 600 16.22 -15.22 -18.19
C SER A 600 17.56 -14.65 -17.77
N THR A 601 18.59 -15.50 -17.77
CA THR A 601 19.95 -15.13 -17.34
C THR A 601 20.77 -14.44 -18.44
N VAL A 602 20.38 -14.59 -19.71
CA VAL A 602 20.97 -13.94 -20.90
C VAL A 602 22.37 -14.40 -21.27
N ARG A 603 23.26 -14.49 -20.28
CA ARG A 603 24.71 -14.65 -20.49
C ARG A 603 25.04 -16.02 -21.07
N SER A 604 25.71 -16.00 -22.22
CA SER A 604 26.16 -17.18 -22.95
C SER A 604 27.51 -16.89 -23.62
N ASN A 605 28.61 -17.26 -22.96
CA ASN A 605 29.98 -17.05 -23.43
C ASN A 605 30.96 -18.08 -22.83
N GLU A 606 32.10 -18.25 -23.48
CA GLU A 606 33.11 -19.22 -23.07
C GLU A 606 33.93 -18.78 -21.85
N SER A 607 34.01 -17.48 -21.58
CA SER A 607 34.80 -16.93 -20.47
C SER A 607 34.12 -17.02 -19.10
N GLY A 608 32.91 -17.57 -19.02
CA GLY A 608 32.15 -17.63 -17.76
C GLY A 608 31.73 -16.26 -17.22
N ALA A 609 31.83 -15.20 -18.03
CA ALA A 609 31.53 -13.85 -17.60
C ALA A 609 30.01 -13.67 -17.47
N ILE A 610 29.54 -13.32 -16.26
CA ILE A 610 28.11 -13.18 -15.96
C ILE A 610 27.67 -11.76 -15.57
N GLY A 611 28.60 -10.82 -15.38
CA GLY A 611 28.30 -9.40 -15.18
C GLY A 611 27.35 -9.17 -13.99
N PHE A 612 26.20 -8.52 -14.21
CA PHE A 612 25.23 -8.18 -13.16
C PHE A 612 24.69 -9.37 -12.35
N LEU A 613 24.76 -10.59 -12.89
CA LEU A 613 24.37 -11.82 -12.18
C LEU A 613 25.34 -12.19 -11.05
N SER A 614 26.58 -11.68 -11.05
CA SER A 614 27.58 -11.96 -10.01
C SER A 614 27.19 -11.42 -8.63
N ASN A 615 26.29 -10.43 -8.56
CA ASN A 615 25.83 -9.89 -7.30
C ASN A 615 24.93 -10.91 -6.56
N ALA A 616 25.38 -11.31 -5.37
CA ALA A 616 24.71 -12.31 -4.53
C ALA A 616 23.31 -11.87 -4.09
N GLN A 617 23.13 -10.60 -3.73
CA GLN A 617 21.86 -10.04 -3.28
C GLN A 617 20.81 -10.02 -4.39
N ARG A 618 21.19 -9.64 -5.62
CA ARG A 618 20.35 -9.72 -6.82
C ARG A 618 19.93 -11.16 -7.11
N THR A 619 20.86 -12.09 -6.96
CA THR A 619 20.58 -13.53 -7.14
C THR A 619 19.56 -13.99 -6.11
N ASN A 620 19.74 -13.66 -4.83
CA ASN A 620 18.78 -13.98 -3.78
C ASN A 620 17.38 -13.38 -4.06
N VAL A 621 17.30 -12.13 -4.52
CA VAL A 621 16.02 -11.52 -4.93
C VAL A 621 15.38 -12.33 -6.05
N ALA A 622 16.12 -12.61 -7.13
CA ALA A 622 15.60 -13.33 -8.29
C ALA A 622 15.06 -14.72 -7.94
N LEU A 623 15.79 -15.47 -7.11
CA LEU A 623 15.45 -16.85 -6.74
C LEU A 623 14.28 -16.96 -5.74
N THR A 624 13.81 -15.85 -5.18
CA THR A 624 12.82 -15.86 -4.09
C THR A 624 11.51 -15.12 -4.44
N ARG A 625 11.26 -14.94 -5.74
CA ARG A 625 10.02 -14.32 -6.26
C ARG A 625 8.90 -15.32 -6.53
N ALA A 626 9.22 -16.60 -6.72
CA ALA A 626 8.25 -17.63 -7.10
C ALA A 626 7.52 -18.19 -5.88
N ARG A 627 6.23 -18.49 -6.03
CA ARG A 627 5.46 -19.26 -5.04
C ARG A 627 5.48 -20.75 -5.34
N TYR A 628 5.07 -21.14 -6.54
CA TYR A 628 4.87 -22.56 -6.89
C TYR A 628 5.94 -23.08 -7.85
N CYS A 629 6.25 -22.34 -8.93
CA CYS A 629 7.22 -22.79 -9.93
C CYS A 629 8.27 -21.72 -10.23
N MET A 630 9.54 -22.13 -10.29
CA MET A 630 10.67 -21.32 -10.72
C MET A 630 11.42 -22.02 -11.85
N TRP A 631 11.42 -21.40 -13.02
CA TRP A 631 12.09 -21.91 -14.22
C TRP A 631 13.19 -20.96 -14.66
N ILE A 632 14.41 -21.46 -14.72
CA ILE A 632 15.60 -20.65 -15.03
C ILE A 632 16.04 -20.98 -16.45
N LEU A 633 16.02 -20.00 -17.35
CA LEU A 633 16.56 -20.08 -18.69
C LEU A 633 17.99 -19.53 -18.69
N GLY A 634 18.96 -20.34 -19.10
CA GLY A 634 20.34 -19.88 -19.15
C GLY A 634 21.33 -20.84 -19.76
N CYS A 635 22.51 -20.35 -20.10
CA CYS A 635 23.59 -21.20 -20.59
C CYS A 635 24.30 -21.91 -19.42
N GLY A 636 23.99 -23.19 -19.20
CA GLY A 636 24.58 -23.98 -18.10
C GLY A 636 26.11 -23.97 -18.12
N ARG A 637 26.74 -24.06 -19.30
CA ARG A 637 28.20 -23.98 -19.47
C ARG A 637 28.77 -22.66 -18.95
N THR A 638 28.16 -21.53 -19.34
CA THR A 638 28.64 -20.19 -18.92
C THR A 638 28.50 -20.01 -17.42
N LEU A 639 27.35 -20.39 -16.85
CA LEU A 639 27.08 -20.21 -15.42
C LEU A 639 27.93 -21.14 -14.54
N MET A 640 28.23 -22.37 -15.00
CA MET A 640 29.13 -23.29 -14.30
C MET A 640 30.58 -22.78 -14.24
N SER A 641 31.01 -21.98 -15.21
CA SER A 641 32.37 -21.41 -15.26
C SER A 641 32.48 -20.03 -14.60
N SER A 642 31.45 -19.57 -13.88
CA SER A 642 31.34 -18.18 -13.43
C SER A 642 31.94 -17.84 -12.06
N ASP A 643 32.44 -18.84 -11.32
CA ASP A 643 32.93 -18.71 -9.94
C ASP A 643 32.01 -17.85 -9.04
N SER A 644 30.72 -18.16 -9.08
CA SER A 644 29.67 -17.36 -8.42
C SER A 644 28.59 -18.23 -7.80
N VAL A 645 27.60 -17.60 -7.16
CA VAL A 645 26.39 -18.31 -6.67
C VAL A 645 25.71 -19.09 -7.79
N TRP A 646 25.77 -18.63 -9.04
CA TRP A 646 25.16 -19.32 -10.18
C TRP A 646 25.87 -20.63 -10.53
N GLN A 647 27.18 -20.74 -10.31
CA GLN A 647 27.88 -22.00 -10.46
C GLN A 647 27.33 -23.03 -9.45
N LYS A 648 27.22 -22.63 -8.18
CA LYS A 648 26.65 -23.48 -7.12
C LYS A 648 25.21 -23.88 -7.43
N LEU A 649 24.43 -22.95 -7.98
CA LEU A 649 23.04 -23.20 -8.39
C LEU A 649 22.93 -24.25 -9.47
N VAL A 650 23.79 -24.21 -10.50
CA VAL A 650 23.76 -25.21 -11.58
C VAL A 650 24.17 -26.59 -11.05
N TYR A 651 25.18 -26.67 -10.18
CA TYR A 651 25.55 -27.94 -9.53
C TYR A 651 24.42 -28.49 -8.66
N ASP A 652 23.75 -27.64 -7.87
CA ASP A 652 22.58 -28.02 -7.07
C ASP A 652 21.43 -28.53 -7.96
N ALA A 653 21.12 -27.83 -9.06
CA ALA A 653 20.09 -28.27 -10.00
C ALA A 653 20.40 -29.65 -10.60
N LYS A 654 21.67 -29.92 -10.94
CA LYS A 654 22.10 -31.24 -11.41
C LYS A 654 21.99 -32.31 -10.32
N ALA A 655 22.41 -32.00 -9.10
CA ALA A 655 22.36 -32.95 -7.98
C ALA A 655 20.93 -33.32 -7.57
N ARG A 656 19.96 -32.45 -7.84
CA ARG A 656 18.52 -32.67 -7.54
C ARG A 656 17.71 -33.10 -8.77
N ASP A 657 18.36 -33.55 -9.85
CA ASP A 657 17.72 -33.97 -11.10
C ASP A 657 16.75 -32.93 -11.70
N CYS A 658 17.05 -31.64 -11.48
CA CYS A 658 16.27 -30.48 -11.91
C CYS A 658 16.97 -29.70 -13.03
N PHE A 659 18.03 -30.24 -13.63
CA PHE A 659 18.76 -29.66 -14.77
C PHE A 659 18.33 -30.33 -16.07
N PHE A 660 17.87 -29.53 -17.04
CA PHE A 660 17.34 -30.02 -18.32
C PHE A 660 18.01 -29.30 -19.49
N ASP A 661 18.40 -30.02 -20.53
CA ASP A 661 18.89 -29.43 -21.78
C ASP A 661 17.72 -29.20 -22.74
N VAL A 662 17.41 -27.93 -23.04
CA VAL A 662 16.24 -27.56 -23.84
C VAL A 662 16.40 -27.96 -25.30
N ASP A 663 17.63 -27.92 -25.83
CA ASP A 663 17.90 -28.17 -27.24
C ASP A 663 17.79 -29.67 -27.58
N GLN A 664 17.99 -30.55 -26.58
CA GLN A 664 17.79 -32.00 -26.72
C GLN A 664 16.32 -32.42 -26.59
N LEU A 665 15.43 -31.48 -26.21
CA LEU A 665 14.04 -31.75 -25.83
C LEU A 665 13.03 -31.02 -26.72
N GLU A 666 13.42 -30.54 -27.90
CA GLU A 666 12.51 -29.94 -28.91
C GLU A 666 11.29 -30.85 -29.23
N HIS A 667 11.45 -32.16 -29.09
CA HIS A 667 10.39 -33.17 -29.28
C HIS A 667 9.42 -33.33 -28.10
N MET A 668 9.73 -32.81 -26.90
CA MET A 668 8.90 -32.96 -25.68
C MET A 668 8.11 -31.72 -25.29
N LEU A 669 8.36 -30.57 -25.94
CA LEU A 669 7.43 -29.44 -25.86
C LEU A 669 6.15 -29.86 -26.59
N PRO A 670 4.94 -29.81 -25.97
CA PRO A 670 3.72 -30.26 -26.62
C PRO A 670 3.50 -29.51 -27.95
N GLY A 671 3.86 -30.16 -29.05
CA GLY A 671 3.55 -29.77 -30.40
C GLY A 671 2.24 -30.43 -30.80
N ASP A 672 1.42 -29.70 -31.54
CA ASP A 672 0.17 -30.19 -32.13
C ASP A 672 0.33 -31.62 -32.66
N GLY A 673 -0.56 -32.50 -32.24
CA GLY A 673 -0.60 -33.88 -32.66
C GLY A 673 -0.83 -33.98 -34.16
N ASN A 674 0.25 -34.10 -34.94
CA ASN A 674 0.17 -34.60 -36.31
C ASN A 674 1.50 -35.28 -36.71
N PRO A 675 1.57 -36.63 -36.78
CA PRO A 675 2.83 -37.35 -36.97
C PRO A 675 3.37 -37.35 -38.42
N ARG A 676 2.94 -36.40 -39.26
CA ARG A 676 3.43 -36.28 -40.65
C ARG A 676 3.67 -34.82 -41.03
N ARG A 677 4.73 -34.23 -40.49
CA ARG A 677 5.48 -33.13 -41.12
C ARG A 677 6.78 -32.92 -40.35
N LYS A 678 7.89 -33.49 -40.86
CA LYS A 678 9.23 -32.96 -40.55
C LYS A 678 9.28 -31.55 -41.14
N VAL A 679 9.01 -30.53 -40.32
CA VAL A 679 9.30 -29.14 -40.69
C VAL A 679 10.68 -28.84 -40.12
N GLN A 680 11.68 -28.78 -40.99
CA GLN A 680 12.97 -28.20 -40.63
C GLN A 680 12.75 -26.71 -40.33
N LEU A 681 13.37 -26.22 -39.25
CA LEU A 681 13.31 -24.81 -38.81
C LEU A 681 13.75 -23.80 -39.90
N ASN A 682 14.35 -24.25 -41.01
CA ASN A 682 14.77 -23.42 -42.14
C ASN A 682 13.61 -22.87 -42.99
N ASP A 683 12.39 -23.42 -42.90
CA ASP A 683 11.28 -22.96 -43.75
C ASP A 683 10.53 -21.74 -43.18
N TYR A 684 10.64 -21.46 -41.87
CA TYR A 684 10.10 -20.23 -41.28
C TYR A 684 10.94 -18.99 -41.60
N PHE A 685 12.23 -19.15 -41.93
CA PHE A 685 13.13 -18.05 -42.25
C PHE A 685 13.10 -17.62 -43.73
N LYS A 686 12.41 -18.32 -44.62
CA LYS A 686 12.27 -17.93 -46.04
C LYS A 686 11.00 -17.12 -46.37
N GLY A 687 10.07 -17.02 -45.42
CA GLY A 687 8.78 -16.31 -45.61
C GLY A 687 8.84 -14.78 -45.55
N PHE A 688 9.97 -14.18 -45.19
CA PHE A 688 10.14 -12.72 -45.13
C PHE A 688 11.01 -12.13 -46.24
N SER A 689 11.39 -12.93 -47.23
CA SER A 689 12.13 -12.46 -48.42
C SER A 689 11.34 -12.67 -49.70
N ARG A 690 10.12 -12.10 -49.77
CA ARG A 690 9.48 -11.73 -51.04
C ARG A 690 8.26 -10.85 -50.80
N ARG A 691 8.48 -9.53 -50.81
CA ARG A 691 7.60 -8.58 -51.49
C ARG A 691 8.41 -7.34 -51.90
N GLN A 692 8.51 -7.21 -53.21
CA GLN A 692 8.51 -5.98 -54.00
C GLN A 692 9.52 -4.89 -53.60
N THR A 693 10.63 -4.93 -54.34
CA THR A 693 11.18 -3.79 -55.08
C THR A 693 10.28 -2.53 -55.11
N THR A 694 10.51 -1.63 -54.17
CA THR A 694 10.43 -0.17 -54.38
C THR A 694 11.82 0.42 -54.21
N ARG A 695 12.76 -0.13 -54.98
CA ARG A 695 14.08 0.48 -55.25
C ARG A 695 13.94 1.32 -56.51
N SER A 696 13.20 2.41 -56.40
CA SER A 696 13.03 3.46 -57.41
C SER A 696 12.22 4.57 -56.72
N ARG A 697 12.84 5.74 -56.50
CA ARG A 697 12.38 6.97 -55.82
C ARG A 697 13.06 7.41 -54.53
N ALA A 698 13.87 6.58 -53.86
CA ALA A 698 14.69 7.03 -52.72
C ALA A 698 16.16 7.35 -53.07
N SER A 699 16.61 6.96 -54.29
CA SER A 699 17.96 7.26 -54.79
C SER A 699 17.99 8.46 -55.74
N GLU A 700 16.85 8.97 -56.22
CA GLU A 700 16.77 10.18 -57.05
C GLU A 700 16.44 11.45 -56.25
N MET A 701 16.07 11.34 -54.97
CA MET A 701 15.84 12.52 -54.11
C MET A 701 17.05 12.86 -53.21
N LYS A 702 18.09 12.02 -53.18
CA LYS A 702 19.34 12.32 -52.45
C LYS A 702 20.34 13.14 -53.27
N ASP A 703 20.27 13.07 -54.59
CA ASP A 703 21.19 13.80 -55.48
C ASP A 703 20.67 15.17 -55.93
N ASN A 704 19.40 15.50 -55.66
CA ASN A 704 18.80 16.82 -55.96
C ASN A 704 18.64 17.75 -54.75
N TRP A 705 19.13 17.36 -53.56
CA TRP A 705 19.05 18.17 -52.34
C TRP A 705 20.45 18.51 -51.76
N ARG A 706 21.45 18.62 -52.65
CA ARG A 706 22.78 19.18 -52.34
C ARG A 706 23.06 20.50 -53.05
N SER A 707 22.05 21.10 -53.68
CA SER A 707 22.21 22.27 -54.52
C SER A 707 20.98 23.16 -54.50
N SER A 708 20.62 23.68 -53.32
CA SER A 708 19.86 24.93 -53.07
C SER A 708 19.06 24.84 -51.76
N GLY A 709 19.23 25.83 -50.87
CA GLY A 709 18.39 26.02 -49.68
C GLY A 709 19.20 26.18 -48.40
N SER A 710 19.23 27.40 -47.87
CA SER A 710 19.95 27.88 -46.69
C SER A 710 19.40 27.34 -45.36
N ASP A 711 20.27 27.31 -44.34
CA ASP A 711 20.06 26.83 -42.95
C ASP A 711 18.94 27.56 -42.14
N GLU A 712 18.09 28.39 -42.75
CA GLU A 712 17.06 29.18 -42.04
C GLU A 712 15.66 28.51 -41.99
N ASP A 713 15.40 27.44 -42.75
CA ASP A 713 14.07 26.81 -42.79
C ASP A 713 13.87 25.66 -41.78
N TYR A 714 14.93 25.23 -41.07
CA TYR A 714 14.83 24.17 -40.05
C TYR A 714 14.33 24.70 -38.69
N GLU A 715 14.51 26.00 -38.40
CA GLU A 715 14.06 26.63 -37.15
C GLU A 715 12.55 26.95 -37.15
N ARG A 716 11.93 27.24 -38.30
CA ARG A 716 10.49 27.52 -38.39
C ARG A 716 9.58 26.30 -38.26
N LEU A 717 10.10 25.09 -38.47
CA LEU A 717 9.35 23.84 -38.32
C LEU A 717 9.30 23.31 -36.88
N GLN A 718 10.19 23.77 -36.00
CA GLN A 718 10.16 23.42 -34.57
C GLN A 718 9.19 24.30 -33.76
N GLU A 719 8.85 25.51 -34.23
CA GLU A 719 7.93 26.40 -33.51
C GLU A 719 6.43 26.03 -33.62
N LEU A 720 6.03 25.20 -34.59
CA LEU A 720 4.61 24.85 -34.80
C LEU A 720 4.12 23.63 -34.01
N ILE A 721 5.00 22.86 -33.35
CA ILE A 721 4.63 21.63 -32.62
C ILE A 721 4.50 21.85 -31.11
N ILE A 722 4.95 22.99 -30.57
CA ILE A 722 4.97 23.27 -29.12
C ILE A 722 3.66 23.89 -28.57
N ASN A 723 2.68 24.24 -29.42
CA ASN A 723 1.47 24.97 -28.97
C ASN A 723 0.17 24.15 -28.78
N LYS A 724 0.23 22.83 -28.58
CA LYS A 724 -0.93 22.05 -28.10
C LYS A 724 -0.49 20.93 -27.15
N VAL A 725 -0.29 21.26 -25.89
CA VAL A 725 -0.73 20.54 -24.66
C VAL A 725 -0.21 21.37 -23.47
N CYS A 726 -1.08 22.20 -22.91
CA CYS A 726 -1.04 22.65 -21.52
C CYS A 726 -2.41 22.31 -20.92
#